data_AF-A0A0C9UK37-F1
#
_entry.id   AF-A0A0C9UK37-F1
#
_cell.length_a   1.000
_cell.length_b   1.000
_cell.length_c   1.000
_cell.angle_alpha   90.00
_cell.angle_beta   90.00
_cell.angle_gamma   90.00
#
_symmetry.space_group_name_H-M   'P 1'
#
loop_
_entity.id
_entity.type
_entity.pdbx_description
1 polymer ?
#
loop_
_entity_poly.entity_id
_entity_poly.type
_entity_poly.pdbx_seq_one_letter_code
_entity_poly.pdbx_strand_id
1 'polypeptide(L)'
;MSNEPKKDTIRPINLLSLDGGGIRGVSQLVILDEIMKRVRRCEKLKEMPKPSDYFHLIGGTGTGGIIAILLGRLKLTTEDALTEYSKLLQQIFGAPNRKRRPSEKSSYKTSTLEKTMKQLVARNGIGFSGEELMGEADEIEYGRTFVCALPLHNMRYIQRLRTYSMTRNNIPNCKIWQAARATMASPWLFKPIDIPGLANIKEPLVGGGVWCNNPTVEVVHEAYDLFGPENTVQLLLSIGSGHPQVIQFPEPSRFEQTFSKELLQLLKQITIDCEHIADQLSHRYINIPETYVRLNVSYGTGMLQLEEWMEVPKVLTNTRAYLQDPEISAQVDNIVKCLCRREMKRSYISLGALSGKLPLETLSSTMRPVSNHSTHFIGERSAPSALFIGQNKYIKRLKEYFTLSANGQCLRQLFLLHGMGGIGKTQIALRFLVEVSQSNIYSYIFWIDGSSEETIMNSFKSIGEEGMSKNEKENSDKDIMKNVLLWLSCLSYPWLAVFDNADGPLPTLEKYIPKGNYGHILITSRLQAMGHLTSFSSSQEVIVMSNEDAISLLLKAANIQDPLDDDCKAATELVDRLGHLPLAIDIAGSYIQMTSCSIHQYLKLYQESRAGLLRNESDKDFYGHTVYGAWDLTFDKIQSQAKEGKVAAKAAV
;
A
#
# COMPACT_ATOMS: atom_id res chain seq x y z
N MET A 1 -9.44 -30.16 -42.83
CA MET A 1 -8.68 -28.97 -42.40
C MET A 1 -9.66 -28.06 -41.68
N SER A 2 -9.80 -28.24 -40.38
CA SER A 2 -10.70 -27.48 -39.52
C SER A 2 -10.06 -26.13 -39.17
N ASN A 3 -10.73 -25.05 -39.56
CA ASN A 3 -10.40 -23.68 -39.18
C ASN A 3 -10.56 -23.54 -37.65
N GLU A 4 -9.45 -23.52 -36.91
CA GLU A 4 -9.41 -22.93 -35.59
C GLU A 4 -9.49 -21.40 -35.71
N PRO A 5 -10.30 -20.71 -34.90
CA PRO A 5 -10.30 -19.26 -34.86
C PRO A 5 -8.95 -18.78 -34.32
N LYS A 6 -8.28 -17.88 -35.06
CA LYS A 6 -7.11 -17.15 -34.57
C LYS A 6 -7.50 -16.47 -33.25
N LYS A 7 -6.90 -16.88 -32.13
CA LYS A 7 -6.95 -16.11 -30.87
C LYS A 7 -6.37 -14.73 -31.16
N ASP A 8 -7.22 -13.70 -31.18
CA ASP A 8 -6.78 -12.32 -31.15
C ASP A 8 -5.89 -12.12 -29.91
N THR A 9 -4.60 -11.89 -30.14
CA THR A 9 -3.65 -11.54 -29.08
C THR A 9 -4.05 -10.17 -28.53
N ILE A 10 -4.66 -10.15 -27.33
CA ILE A 10 -5.02 -8.93 -26.60
C ILE A 10 -3.76 -8.06 -26.46
N ARG A 11 -3.74 -6.90 -27.11
CA ARG A 11 -2.62 -5.95 -27.04
C ARG A 11 -2.73 -5.12 -25.77
N PRO A 12 -1.60 -4.82 -25.10
CA PRO A 12 -1.60 -4.02 -23.89
C PRO A 12 -1.94 -2.55 -24.20
N ILE A 13 -2.62 -1.89 -23.28
CA ILE A 13 -3.17 -0.54 -23.48
C ILE A 13 -2.29 0.57 -22.89
N ASN A 14 -2.44 1.77 -23.44
CA ASN A 14 -1.75 2.99 -23.02
C ASN A 14 -2.78 3.98 -22.49
N LEU A 15 -2.51 4.55 -21.32
CA LEU A 15 -3.39 5.43 -20.56
C LEU A 15 -2.65 6.76 -20.31
N LEU A 16 -3.37 7.88 -20.49
CA LEU A 16 -2.85 9.23 -20.23
C LEU A 16 -3.74 9.94 -19.18
N SER A 17 -3.10 10.48 -18.15
CA SER A 17 -3.72 11.26 -17.07
C SER A 17 -3.12 12.67 -17.03
N LEU A 18 -4.00 13.68 -17.03
CA LEU A 18 -3.62 15.10 -17.11
C LEU A 18 -4.21 15.89 -15.94
N ASP A 19 -3.33 16.45 -15.12
CA ASP A 19 -3.71 17.17 -13.91
C ASP A 19 -4.40 18.53 -14.17
N GLY A 20 -5.20 18.99 -13.20
CA GLY A 20 -5.65 20.37 -13.15
C GLY A 20 -4.56 21.32 -12.60
N GLY A 21 -4.42 22.49 -13.21
CA GLY A 21 -3.25 23.33 -12.93
C GLY A 21 -3.26 24.77 -13.42
N GLY A 22 -4.37 25.27 -13.98
CA GLY A 22 -4.44 26.63 -14.50
C GLY A 22 -3.46 26.86 -15.65
N ILE A 23 -2.83 28.04 -15.68
CA ILE A 23 -1.83 28.38 -16.70
C ILE A 23 -0.66 27.40 -16.79
N ARG A 24 -0.37 26.66 -15.71
CA ARG A 24 0.74 25.71 -15.66
C ARG A 24 0.49 24.46 -16.50
N GLY A 25 -0.74 24.22 -16.97
CA GLY A 25 -1.02 23.16 -17.96
C GLY A 25 -0.20 23.27 -19.25
N VAL A 26 0.41 24.42 -19.54
CA VAL A 26 1.39 24.58 -20.62
C VAL A 26 2.55 23.57 -20.49
N SER A 27 3.01 23.26 -19.27
CA SER A 27 4.08 22.28 -19.08
C SER A 27 3.69 20.89 -19.55
N GLN A 28 2.43 20.48 -19.34
CA GLN A 28 1.93 19.18 -19.75
C GLN A 28 2.01 19.01 -21.26
N LEU A 29 1.59 20.04 -22.01
CA LEU A 29 1.65 20.04 -23.48
C LEU A 29 3.09 20.08 -23.99
N VAL A 30 4.00 20.79 -23.31
CA VAL A 30 5.43 20.83 -23.70
C VAL A 30 6.11 19.48 -23.46
N ILE A 31 5.83 18.83 -22.32
CA ILE A 31 6.33 17.48 -22.03
C ILE A 31 5.81 16.50 -23.08
N LEU A 32 4.51 16.54 -23.38
CA LEU A 32 3.92 15.63 -24.36
C LEU A 32 4.43 15.93 -25.78
N ASP A 33 4.66 17.19 -26.12
CA ASP A 33 5.24 17.59 -27.41
C ASP A 33 6.64 17.02 -27.61
N GLU A 34 7.48 17.05 -26.57
CA GLU A 34 8.80 16.42 -26.60
C GLU A 34 8.70 14.90 -26.78
N ILE A 35 7.78 14.23 -26.08
CA ILE A 35 7.50 12.79 -26.25
C ILE A 35 7.10 12.51 -27.71
N MET A 36 6.12 13.24 -28.26
CA MET A 36 5.62 13.01 -29.62
C MET A 36 6.69 13.34 -30.69
N LYS A 37 7.59 14.30 -30.44
CA LYS A 37 8.72 14.62 -31.32
C LYS A 37 9.70 13.45 -31.39
N ARG A 38 9.98 12.81 -30.25
CA ARG A 38 10.82 11.61 -30.18
C ARG A 38 10.13 10.39 -30.79
N VAL A 39 8.81 10.21 -30.60
CA VAL A 39 8.01 9.19 -31.29
C VAL A 39 8.09 9.36 -32.80
N ARG A 40 7.87 10.58 -33.32
CA ARG A 40 7.99 10.90 -34.75
C ARG A 40 9.33 10.46 -35.34
N ARG A 41 10.43 10.75 -34.63
CA ARG A 41 11.80 10.36 -35.02
C ARG A 41 11.99 8.84 -34.96
N CYS A 42 11.52 8.20 -33.89
CA CYS A 42 11.65 6.75 -33.69
C CYS A 42 10.90 5.97 -34.78
N GLU A 43 9.68 6.38 -35.12
CA GLU A 43 8.84 5.73 -36.14
C GLU A 43 9.10 6.24 -37.57
N LYS A 44 9.95 7.27 -37.73
CA LYS A 44 10.27 7.91 -39.03
C LYS A 44 9.03 8.47 -39.76
N LEU A 45 8.11 9.05 -38.99
CA LEU A 45 6.89 9.65 -39.53
C LEU A 45 7.19 11.02 -40.19
N LYS A 46 6.47 11.31 -41.28
CA LYS A 46 6.59 12.60 -41.99
C LYS A 46 5.90 13.73 -41.23
N GLU A 47 4.71 13.45 -40.71
CA GLU A 47 3.88 14.40 -39.98
C GLU A 47 4.01 14.17 -38.47
N MET A 48 3.56 15.15 -37.70
CA MET A 48 3.55 15.06 -36.25
C MET A 48 2.45 14.08 -35.80
N PRO A 49 2.78 12.98 -35.10
CA PRO A 49 1.79 12.03 -34.64
C PRO A 49 0.85 12.67 -33.61
N LYS A 50 -0.42 12.24 -33.59
CA LYS A 50 -1.40 12.73 -32.64
C LYS A 50 -1.41 11.83 -31.40
N PRO A 51 -1.46 12.38 -30.17
CA PRO A 51 -1.56 11.54 -28.97
C PRO A 51 -2.77 10.59 -28.98
N SER A 52 -3.87 10.99 -29.64
CA SER A 52 -5.07 10.15 -29.82
C SER A 52 -4.84 8.88 -30.64
N ASP A 53 -3.70 8.72 -31.33
CA ASP A 53 -3.35 7.50 -32.07
C ASP A 53 -2.57 6.49 -31.20
N TYR A 54 -2.08 6.93 -30.03
CA TYR A 54 -1.17 6.14 -29.18
C TYR A 54 -1.78 5.80 -27.81
N PHE A 55 -2.66 6.65 -27.29
CA PHE A 55 -3.35 6.46 -26.02
C PHE A 55 -4.77 5.94 -26.23
N HIS A 56 -5.08 4.82 -25.58
CA HIS A 56 -6.41 4.21 -25.64
C HIS A 56 -7.43 5.01 -24.83
N LEU A 57 -6.98 5.62 -23.73
CA LEU A 57 -7.79 6.46 -22.85
C LEU A 57 -7.00 7.69 -22.40
N ILE A 58 -7.65 8.85 -22.46
CA ILE A 58 -7.12 10.14 -21.99
C ILE A 58 -8.11 10.72 -20.97
N GLY A 59 -7.67 10.91 -19.73
CA GLY A 59 -8.46 11.54 -18.67
C GLY A 59 -7.83 12.84 -18.20
N GLY A 60 -8.67 13.82 -17.86
CA GLY A 60 -8.17 15.10 -17.36
C GLY A 60 -9.12 15.81 -16.39
N THR A 61 -8.55 16.61 -15.49
CA THR A 61 -9.30 17.49 -14.59
C THR A 61 -8.96 18.95 -14.83
N GLY A 62 -9.94 19.85 -14.75
CA GLY A 62 -9.72 21.28 -14.86
C GLY A 62 -9.09 21.65 -16.20
N THR A 63 -7.94 22.31 -16.16
CA THR A 63 -7.17 22.61 -17.37
C THR A 63 -6.59 21.38 -18.05
N GLY A 64 -6.22 20.34 -17.30
CA GLY A 64 -5.86 19.03 -17.89
C GLY A 64 -7.04 18.39 -18.63
N GLY A 65 -8.27 18.64 -18.17
CA GLY A 65 -9.49 18.25 -18.88
C GLY A 65 -9.67 18.97 -20.22
N ILE A 66 -9.31 20.26 -20.30
CA ILE A 66 -9.26 20.98 -21.58
C ILE A 66 -8.22 20.35 -22.51
N ILE A 67 -7.02 20.08 -22.00
CA ILE A 67 -5.95 19.45 -22.78
C ILE A 67 -6.41 18.07 -23.28
N ALA A 68 -7.08 17.28 -22.45
CA ALA A 68 -7.66 16.00 -22.84
C ALA A 68 -8.65 16.14 -24.01
N ILE A 69 -9.56 17.15 -23.96
CA ILE A 69 -10.49 17.45 -25.06
C ILE A 69 -9.72 17.81 -26.35
N LEU A 70 -8.70 18.66 -26.28
CA LEU A 70 -7.91 19.06 -27.45
C LEU A 70 -7.22 17.87 -28.11
N LEU A 71 -6.58 17.02 -27.32
CA LEU A 71 -5.76 15.91 -27.82
C LEU A 71 -6.58 14.70 -28.26
N GLY A 72 -7.65 14.40 -27.51
CA GLY A 72 -8.45 13.19 -27.70
C GLY A 72 -9.72 13.43 -28.52
N ARG A 73 -10.57 14.38 -28.09
CA ARG A 73 -11.85 14.65 -28.77
C ARG A 73 -11.69 15.41 -30.07
N LEU A 74 -10.84 16.45 -30.08
CA LEU A 74 -10.56 17.25 -31.28
C LEU A 74 -9.37 16.70 -32.09
N LYS A 75 -8.69 15.66 -31.58
CA LYS A 75 -7.59 14.96 -32.25
C LYS A 75 -6.52 15.90 -32.81
N LEU A 76 -6.14 16.91 -32.02
CA LEU A 76 -5.09 17.86 -32.36
C LEU A 76 -3.70 17.27 -32.12
N THR A 77 -2.72 17.78 -32.87
CA THR A 77 -1.30 17.57 -32.54
C THR A 77 -0.95 18.32 -31.26
N THR A 78 0.18 17.98 -30.63
CA THR A 78 0.67 18.68 -29.43
C THR A 78 0.98 20.15 -29.70
N GLU A 79 1.50 20.49 -30.88
CA GLU A 79 1.83 21.87 -31.29
C GLU A 79 0.57 22.71 -31.50
N ASP A 80 -0.44 22.14 -32.18
CA ASP A 80 -1.74 22.81 -32.38
C ASP A 80 -2.47 22.98 -31.04
N ALA A 81 -2.49 21.92 -30.22
CA ALA A 81 -3.09 21.97 -28.90
C ALA A 81 -2.42 23.03 -28.01
N LEU A 82 -1.09 23.16 -28.02
CA LEU A 82 -0.37 24.19 -27.27
C LEU A 82 -0.73 25.60 -27.73
N THR A 83 -0.84 25.81 -29.04
CA THR A 83 -1.24 27.09 -29.63
C THR A 83 -2.66 27.47 -29.21
N GLU A 84 -3.58 26.51 -29.31
CA GLU A 84 -5.00 26.70 -29.02
C GLU A 84 -5.26 26.90 -27.52
N TYR A 85 -4.58 26.11 -26.69
CA TYR A 85 -4.60 26.21 -25.24
C TYR A 85 -4.06 27.56 -24.76
N SER A 86 -2.96 28.04 -25.35
CA SER A 86 -2.38 29.34 -25.04
C SER A 86 -3.35 30.50 -25.35
N LYS A 87 -3.95 30.49 -26.55
CA LYS A 87 -4.97 31.49 -26.93
C LYS A 87 -6.18 31.45 -25.97
N LEU A 88 -6.62 30.25 -25.60
CA LEU A 88 -7.76 30.04 -24.70
C LEU A 88 -7.47 30.63 -23.32
N LEU A 89 -6.34 30.28 -22.71
CA LEU A 89 -5.95 30.78 -21.39
C LEU A 89 -5.79 32.30 -21.37
N GLN A 90 -5.20 32.90 -22.41
CA GLN A 90 -5.05 34.35 -22.52
C GLN A 90 -6.41 35.06 -22.49
N GLN A 91 -7.42 34.51 -23.17
CA GLN A 91 -8.77 35.09 -23.18
C GLN A 91 -9.53 34.85 -21.87
N ILE A 92 -9.34 33.69 -21.23
CA ILE A 92 -10.02 33.33 -19.98
C ILE A 92 -9.43 34.07 -18.78
N PHE A 93 -8.12 34.03 -18.61
CA PHE A 93 -7.42 34.57 -17.44
C PHE A 93 -6.87 36.00 -17.66
N GLY A 94 -6.97 36.51 -18.89
CA GLY A 94 -6.58 37.88 -19.21
C GLY A 94 -7.41 38.93 -18.45
N ALA A 95 -6.80 40.11 -18.25
CA ALA A 95 -7.39 41.24 -17.55
C ALA A 95 -8.83 41.61 -18.01
N PRO A 96 -9.19 41.57 -19.32
CA PRO A 96 -10.54 41.92 -19.77
C PRO A 96 -11.66 41.03 -19.23
N ASN A 97 -11.34 39.79 -18.83
CA ASN A 97 -12.33 38.83 -18.34
C ASN A 97 -12.48 38.83 -16.80
N ARG A 98 -11.54 39.43 -16.08
CA ARG A 98 -11.57 39.54 -14.61
C ARG A 98 -12.68 40.49 -14.17
N LYS A 99 -13.47 40.12 -13.17
CA LYS A 99 -14.54 40.98 -12.65
C LYS A 99 -13.96 42.10 -11.80
N ARG A 100 -14.42 43.35 -12.02
CA ARG A 100 -14.00 44.55 -11.26
C ARG A 100 -14.29 44.46 -9.76
N ARG A 101 -15.35 43.76 -9.37
CA ARG A 101 -15.67 43.39 -7.98
C ARG A 101 -15.85 41.87 -7.93
N PRO A 102 -14.83 41.10 -7.55
CA PRO A 102 -14.97 39.67 -7.33
C PRO A 102 -16.01 39.45 -6.24
N SER A 103 -17.12 38.79 -6.57
CA SER A 103 -18.05 38.27 -5.55
C SER A 103 -17.40 37.08 -4.86
N GLU A 104 -17.77 36.76 -3.62
CA GLU A 104 -17.38 35.52 -2.92
C GLU A 104 -17.57 34.24 -3.75
N LYS A 105 -18.40 34.29 -4.82
CA LYS A 105 -18.79 33.15 -5.66
C LYS A 105 -18.09 33.00 -7.03
N SER A 106 -17.23 33.94 -7.50
CA SER A 106 -16.43 33.78 -8.76
C SER A 106 -15.61 35.02 -9.15
N SER A 107 -14.37 34.80 -9.61
CA SER A 107 -13.44 35.84 -10.10
C SER A 107 -13.58 36.23 -11.59
N TYR A 108 -14.04 35.31 -12.45
CA TYR A 108 -14.06 35.48 -13.91
C TYR A 108 -15.47 35.35 -14.52
N LYS A 109 -15.69 35.91 -15.73
CA LYS A 109 -16.98 35.76 -16.43
C LYS A 109 -17.04 34.41 -17.14
N THR A 110 -18.07 33.61 -16.84
CA THR A 110 -18.30 32.30 -17.46
C THR A 110 -18.74 32.39 -18.92
N SER A 111 -19.37 33.51 -19.32
CA SER A 111 -19.79 33.76 -20.71
C SER A 111 -18.61 33.80 -21.68
N THR A 112 -17.45 34.28 -21.22
CA THR A 112 -16.22 34.33 -22.02
C THR A 112 -15.67 32.93 -22.24
N LEU A 113 -15.59 32.11 -21.18
CA LEU A 113 -15.19 30.70 -21.27
C LEU A 113 -16.07 29.93 -22.26
N GLU A 114 -17.39 30.08 -22.16
CA GLU A 114 -18.35 29.47 -23.08
C GLU A 114 -18.09 29.91 -24.53
N LYS A 115 -18.04 31.22 -24.78
CA LYS A 115 -17.83 31.77 -26.12
C LYS A 115 -16.51 31.28 -26.73
N THR A 116 -15.41 31.36 -25.98
CA THR A 116 -14.09 30.96 -26.48
C THR A 116 -14.04 29.46 -26.74
N MET A 117 -14.64 28.62 -25.89
CA MET A 117 -14.70 27.17 -26.13
C MET A 117 -15.53 26.84 -27.37
N LYS A 118 -16.69 27.48 -27.59
CA LYS A 118 -17.48 27.27 -28.81
C LYS A 118 -16.70 27.65 -30.07
N GLN A 119 -16.01 28.79 -30.05
CA GLN A 119 -15.16 29.23 -31.15
C GLN A 119 -13.99 28.27 -31.41
N LEU A 120 -13.40 27.73 -30.33
CA LEU A 120 -12.33 26.74 -30.41
C LEU A 120 -12.82 25.44 -31.05
N VAL A 121 -13.99 24.95 -30.66
CA VAL A 121 -14.57 23.73 -31.22
C VAL A 121 -14.92 23.93 -32.70
N ALA A 122 -15.58 25.05 -33.05
CA ALA A 122 -15.98 25.35 -34.42
C ALA A 122 -14.79 25.48 -35.40
N ARG A 123 -13.66 26.04 -34.96
CA ARG A 123 -12.49 26.26 -35.83
C ARG A 123 -11.60 25.03 -36.03
N ASN A 124 -11.66 24.06 -35.10
CA ASN A 124 -10.77 22.89 -35.12
C ASN A 124 -11.48 21.60 -35.56
N GLY A 125 -12.81 21.60 -35.67
CA GLY A 125 -13.57 20.49 -36.21
C GLY A 125 -14.09 20.75 -37.62
N ILE A 126 -13.99 19.75 -38.49
CA ILE A 126 -14.52 19.85 -39.86
C ILE A 126 -16.05 19.88 -39.78
N GLY A 127 -16.66 20.99 -40.21
CA GLY A 127 -18.12 21.17 -40.19
C GLY A 127 -18.72 21.45 -38.80
N PHE A 128 -17.89 21.73 -37.79
CA PHE A 128 -18.38 22.01 -36.44
C PHE A 128 -18.95 23.43 -36.32
N SER A 129 -20.12 23.52 -35.71
CA SER A 129 -20.85 24.73 -35.31
C SER A 129 -20.42 25.29 -33.95
N GLY A 130 -19.70 24.51 -33.14
CA GLY A 130 -19.34 24.83 -31.75
C GLY A 130 -20.33 24.29 -30.71
N GLU A 131 -21.42 23.63 -31.14
CA GLU A 131 -22.46 23.05 -30.29
C GLU A 131 -22.46 21.51 -30.28
N GLU A 132 -21.35 20.91 -30.68
CA GLU A 132 -21.19 19.47 -30.86
C GLU A 132 -21.27 18.72 -29.53
N LEU A 133 -21.84 17.52 -29.60
CA LEU A 133 -21.89 16.60 -28.48
C LEU A 133 -20.48 16.09 -28.13
N MET A 134 -20.26 15.91 -26.83
CA MET A 134 -19.03 15.38 -26.27
C MET A 134 -18.87 13.92 -26.67
N GLY A 135 -19.90 13.10 -26.44
CA GLY A 135 -20.00 11.72 -26.91
C GLY A 135 -20.40 11.63 -28.37
N GLU A 136 -19.68 10.82 -29.14
CA GLU A 136 -20.09 10.34 -30.47
C GLU A 136 -20.37 8.83 -30.41
N ALA A 137 -21.25 8.35 -31.28
CA ALA A 137 -21.52 6.93 -31.42
C ALA A 137 -20.55 6.37 -32.46
N ASP A 138 -19.36 5.92 -32.04
CA ASP A 138 -18.48 5.09 -32.87
C ASP A 138 -17.44 4.32 -32.02
N GLU A 139 -17.12 3.11 -32.49
CA GLU A 139 -16.15 2.18 -31.92
C GLU A 139 -14.70 2.64 -32.16
N ILE A 140 -14.31 3.78 -31.57
CA ILE A 140 -12.92 4.25 -31.63
C ILE A 140 -12.04 3.45 -30.67
N GLU A 141 -11.03 2.75 -31.20
CA GLU A 141 -10.05 1.98 -30.41
C GLU A 141 -9.17 2.90 -29.53
N TYR A 142 -8.73 4.03 -30.08
CA TYR A 142 -7.85 5.01 -29.45
C TYR A 142 -8.49 6.39 -29.29
N GLY A 143 -7.94 7.21 -28.38
CA GLY A 143 -8.37 8.59 -28.17
C GLY A 143 -9.68 8.75 -27.41
N ARG A 144 -10.20 7.69 -26.79
CA ARG A 144 -11.34 7.80 -25.87
C ARG A 144 -10.99 8.77 -24.75
N THR A 145 -11.86 9.73 -24.50
CA THR A 145 -11.55 10.85 -23.61
C THR A 145 -12.64 11.05 -22.58
N PHE A 146 -12.25 11.41 -21.35
CA PHE A 146 -13.19 11.90 -20.36
C PHE A 146 -12.61 13.08 -19.57
N VAL A 147 -13.50 13.90 -19.01
CA VAL A 147 -13.15 14.96 -18.08
C VAL A 147 -13.88 14.80 -16.75
N CYS A 148 -13.20 15.14 -15.66
CA CYS A 148 -13.77 15.03 -14.30
C CYS A 148 -14.56 16.28 -13.92
N ALA A 149 -15.78 16.06 -13.42
CA ALA A 149 -16.65 17.05 -12.79
C ALA A 149 -17.31 16.45 -11.54
N LEU A 150 -17.93 17.28 -10.71
CA LEU A 150 -18.60 16.87 -9.47
C LEU A 150 -20.02 17.43 -9.41
N PRO A 151 -21.02 16.61 -9.05
CA PRO A 151 -22.34 17.11 -8.72
C PRO A 151 -22.30 18.04 -7.52
N LEU A 152 -22.85 19.25 -7.65
CA LEU A 152 -22.80 20.28 -6.61
C LEU A 152 -23.48 19.83 -5.30
N HIS A 153 -24.53 19.01 -5.41
CA HIS A 153 -25.30 18.53 -4.26
C HIS A 153 -24.80 17.19 -3.69
N ASN A 154 -23.89 16.50 -4.39
CA ASN A 154 -23.30 15.24 -3.95
C ASN A 154 -21.89 15.07 -4.50
N MET A 155 -20.91 15.65 -3.82
CA MET A 155 -19.50 15.60 -4.21
C MET A 155 -18.81 14.28 -3.87
N ARG A 156 -19.54 13.26 -3.38
CA ARG A 156 -18.96 11.95 -3.03
C ARG A 156 -18.45 11.19 -4.26
N TYR A 157 -19.07 11.43 -5.42
CA TYR A 157 -18.76 10.69 -6.64
C TYR A 157 -18.33 11.64 -7.75
N ILE A 158 -17.23 11.28 -8.42
CA ILE A 158 -16.73 12.01 -9.59
C ILE A 158 -17.58 11.61 -10.79
N GLN A 159 -18.11 12.61 -11.47
CA GLN A 159 -18.82 12.44 -12.72
C GLN A 159 -17.83 12.59 -13.88
N ARG A 160 -17.72 11.55 -14.70
CA ARG A 160 -16.84 11.51 -15.87
C ARG A 160 -17.66 11.83 -17.12
N LEU A 161 -17.41 12.99 -17.73
CA LEU A 161 -18.08 13.41 -18.97
C LEU A 161 -17.25 12.87 -20.15
N ARG A 162 -17.82 11.95 -20.92
CA ARG A 162 -17.09 11.05 -21.84
C ARG A 162 -17.34 11.36 -23.31
N THR A 163 -16.39 10.96 -24.16
CA THR A 163 -16.56 10.94 -25.62
C THR A 163 -17.16 9.64 -26.17
N TYR A 164 -17.47 8.69 -25.29
CA TYR A 164 -17.92 7.34 -25.62
C TYR A 164 -19.03 6.91 -24.66
N SER A 165 -19.81 5.93 -25.07
CA SER A 165 -20.90 5.38 -24.25
C SER A 165 -20.41 4.22 -23.38
N MET A 166 -21.00 4.08 -22.19
CA MET A 166 -20.80 2.93 -21.31
C MET A 166 -22.12 2.18 -21.10
N THR A 167 -22.01 0.86 -20.86
CA THR A 167 -23.15 0.01 -20.50
C THR A 167 -23.64 0.28 -19.07
N ARG A 168 -22.78 0.77 -18.18
CA ARG A 168 -23.07 1.12 -16.79
C ARG A 168 -22.79 2.60 -16.53
N ASN A 169 -23.51 3.22 -15.60
CA ASN A 169 -23.34 4.63 -15.21
C ASN A 169 -23.42 5.62 -16.39
N ASN A 170 -24.34 5.37 -17.32
CA ASN A 170 -24.52 6.23 -18.48
C ASN A 170 -25.13 7.56 -18.05
N ILE A 171 -24.38 8.63 -18.23
CA ILE A 171 -24.82 10.01 -17.94
C ILE A 171 -25.31 10.60 -19.27
N PRO A 172 -26.35 11.43 -19.27
CA PRO A 172 -26.81 12.07 -20.50
C PRO A 172 -25.68 12.86 -21.17
N ASN A 173 -25.61 12.72 -22.50
CA ASN A 173 -24.56 13.35 -23.28
C ASN A 173 -24.68 14.87 -23.20
N CYS A 174 -23.54 15.55 -23.07
CA CYS A 174 -23.45 17.00 -23.01
C CYS A 174 -22.62 17.51 -24.18
N LYS A 175 -22.61 18.82 -24.42
CA LYS A 175 -21.79 19.42 -25.47
C LYS A 175 -20.33 19.53 -25.04
N ILE A 176 -19.40 19.55 -25.99
CA ILE A 176 -17.95 19.66 -25.71
C ILE A 176 -17.66 20.89 -24.84
N TRP A 177 -18.25 22.05 -25.18
CA TRP A 177 -18.06 23.28 -24.40
C TRP A 177 -18.67 23.20 -23.00
N GLN A 178 -19.75 22.42 -22.81
CA GLN A 178 -20.37 22.21 -21.49
C GLN A 178 -19.45 21.36 -20.61
N ALA A 179 -18.87 20.29 -21.16
CA ALA A 179 -17.89 19.46 -20.46
C ALA A 179 -16.65 20.26 -20.06
N ALA A 180 -16.11 21.06 -20.99
CA ALA A 180 -15.00 21.98 -20.75
C ALA A 180 -15.32 22.99 -19.63
N ARG A 181 -16.52 23.60 -19.67
CA ARG A 181 -16.94 24.53 -18.63
C ARG A 181 -17.16 23.83 -17.28
N ALA A 182 -17.72 22.64 -17.25
CA ALA A 182 -17.95 21.88 -16.02
C ALA A 182 -16.65 21.52 -15.33
N THR A 183 -15.67 20.98 -16.05
CA THR A 183 -14.38 20.61 -15.44
C THR A 183 -13.59 21.84 -14.96
N MET A 184 -13.74 22.99 -15.63
CA MET A 184 -13.16 24.27 -15.21
C MET A 184 -13.97 25.03 -14.14
N ALA A 185 -15.18 24.57 -13.77
CA ALA A 185 -16.08 25.27 -12.86
C ALA A 185 -15.60 25.21 -11.39
N SER A 186 -14.48 25.84 -11.11
CA SER A 186 -13.92 25.94 -9.76
C SER A 186 -14.73 26.97 -8.94
N PRO A 187 -15.18 26.64 -7.71
CA PRO A 187 -16.00 27.53 -6.87
C PRO A 187 -15.45 28.95 -6.68
N TRP A 188 -14.12 29.13 -6.75
CA TRP A 188 -13.48 30.44 -6.63
C TRP A 188 -13.28 31.17 -7.96
N LEU A 189 -13.23 30.47 -9.09
CA LEU A 189 -12.96 31.07 -10.41
C LEU A 189 -14.23 31.28 -11.23
N PHE A 190 -15.06 30.24 -11.31
CA PHE A 190 -16.19 30.15 -12.23
C PHE A 190 -17.43 29.61 -11.53
N LYS A 191 -18.60 30.11 -11.92
CA LYS A 191 -19.86 29.60 -11.40
C LYS A 191 -20.12 28.16 -11.89
N PRO A 192 -20.85 27.33 -11.13
CA PRO A 192 -21.33 26.02 -11.58
C PRO A 192 -22.05 26.08 -12.93
N ILE A 193 -22.15 24.94 -13.60
CA ILE A 193 -22.91 24.78 -14.85
C ILE A 193 -23.97 23.71 -14.69
N ASP A 194 -25.16 23.99 -15.19
CA ASP A 194 -26.23 23.00 -15.32
C ASP A 194 -26.01 22.16 -16.58
N ILE A 195 -25.80 20.86 -16.41
CA ILE A 195 -25.73 19.89 -17.50
C ILE A 195 -27.08 19.14 -17.59
N PRO A 196 -27.55 18.77 -18.81
CA PRO A 196 -28.73 17.92 -18.95
C PRO A 196 -28.55 16.61 -18.16
N GLY A 197 -29.49 16.34 -17.25
CA GLY A 197 -29.58 15.08 -16.50
C GLY A 197 -30.77 14.22 -16.98
N LEU A 198 -31.11 13.19 -16.19
CA LEU A 198 -32.17 12.25 -16.55
C LEU A 198 -33.52 13.00 -16.69
N ALA A 199 -34.31 12.66 -17.72
CA ALA A 199 -35.60 13.29 -18.00
C ALA A 199 -35.55 14.83 -18.13
N ASN A 200 -34.44 15.38 -18.65
CA ASN A 200 -34.19 16.83 -18.78
C ASN A 200 -34.11 17.60 -17.44
N ILE A 201 -34.01 16.89 -16.32
CA ILE A 201 -33.73 17.51 -15.02
C ILE A 201 -32.27 17.94 -15.04
N LYS A 202 -32.02 19.23 -14.91
CA LYS A 202 -30.66 19.79 -14.94
C LYS A 202 -29.92 19.48 -13.64
N GLU A 203 -28.70 18.99 -13.76
CA GLU A 203 -27.81 18.73 -12.63
C GLU A 203 -26.69 19.79 -12.60
N PRO A 204 -26.55 20.57 -11.52
CA PRO A 204 -25.48 21.55 -11.40
C PRO A 204 -24.14 20.87 -11.08
N LEU A 205 -23.13 21.14 -11.90
CA LEU A 205 -21.78 20.59 -11.76
C LEU A 205 -20.73 21.66 -11.45
N VAL A 206 -19.72 21.25 -10.68
CA VAL A 206 -18.48 21.99 -10.42
C VAL A 206 -17.26 21.18 -10.89
N GLY A 207 -16.12 21.86 -11.00
CA GLY A 207 -14.88 21.27 -11.50
C GLY A 207 -14.30 20.23 -10.55
N GLY A 208 -13.74 19.16 -11.12
CA GLY A 208 -13.13 18.07 -10.37
C GLY A 208 -11.93 18.48 -9.52
N GLY A 209 -11.32 19.66 -9.76
CA GLY A 209 -10.12 20.11 -9.04
C GLY A 209 -10.30 20.19 -7.52
N VAL A 210 -11.54 20.30 -7.01
CA VAL A 210 -11.79 20.31 -5.55
C VAL A 210 -11.46 18.96 -4.89
N TRP A 211 -11.60 17.84 -5.60
CA TRP A 211 -11.46 16.49 -5.03
C TRP A 211 -10.57 15.53 -5.84
N CYS A 212 -10.33 15.84 -7.12
CA CYS A 212 -9.71 14.95 -8.10
C CYS A 212 -8.78 15.76 -9.02
N ASN A 213 -7.89 16.58 -8.47
CA ASN A 213 -7.02 17.42 -9.28
C ASN A 213 -6.00 16.59 -10.09
N ASN A 214 -5.57 15.44 -9.56
CA ASN A 214 -4.85 14.37 -10.26
C ASN A 214 -5.84 13.22 -10.60
N PRO A 215 -6.26 13.06 -11.87
CA PRO A 215 -7.27 12.07 -12.25
C PRO A 215 -6.70 10.66 -12.48
N THR A 216 -5.47 10.36 -12.07
CA THR A 216 -4.81 9.09 -12.42
C THR A 216 -5.56 7.87 -11.89
N VAL A 217 -6.10 7.93 -10.67
CA VAL A 217 -6.95 6.86 -10.12
C VAL A 217 -8.24 6.69 -10.94
N GLU A 218 -8.85 7.80 -11.35
CA GLU A 218 -10.04 7.80 -12.19
C GLU A 218 -9.78 7.21 -13.58
N VAL A 219 -8.62 7.49 -14.16
CA VAL A 219 -8.19 6.88 -15.44
C VAL A 219 -8.07 5.37 -15.31
N VAL A 220 -7.48 4.86 -14.21
CA VAL A 220 -7.37 3.41 -13.97
C VAL A 220 -8.74 2.77 -13.76
N HIS A 221 -9.61 3.38 -12.95
CA HIS A 221 -10.97 2.87 -12.73
C HIS A 221 -11.82 2.89 -14.00
N GLU A 222 -11.73 3.96 -14.77
CA GLU A 222 -12.44 4.08 -16.04
C GLU A 222 -11.93 3.06 -17.07
N ALA A 223 -10.61 2.88 -17.16
CA ALA A 223 -10.02 1.85 -18.02
C ALA A 223 -10.47 0.44 -17.61
N TYR A 224 -10.53 0.15 -16.30
CA TYR A 224 -11.06 -1.10 -15.79
C TYR A 224 -12.51 -1.34 -16.23
N ASP A 225 -13.37 -0.34 -16.12
CA ASP A 225 -14.78 -0.47 -16.49
C ASP A 225 -14.98 -0.56 -18.01
N LEU A 226 -14.12 0.10 -18.79
CA LEU A 226 -14.21 0.19 -20.24
C LEU A 226 -13.61 -1.03 -20.98
N PHE A 227 -12.40 -1.43 -20.59
CA PHE A 227 -11.66 -2.50 -21.25
C PHE A 227 -11.78 -3.83 -20.50
N GLY A 228 -12.21 -3.82 -19.23
CA GLY A 228 -12.33 -5.01 -18.41
C GLY A 228 -11.04 -5.37 -17.66
N PRO A 229 -11.16 -6.22 -16.61
CA PRO A 229 -10.09 -6.51 -15.67
C PRO A 229 -8.86 -7.21 -16.27
N GLU A 230 -9.07 -8.06 -17.29
CA GLU A 230 -8.04 -8.93 -17.87
C GLU A 230 -7.10 -8.20 -18.84
N ASN A 231 -7.52 -7.04 -19.34
CA ASN A 231 -6.71 -6.25 -20.26
C ASN A 231 -5.47 -5.72 -19.56
N THR A 232 -4.32 -5.79 -20.24
CA THR A 232 -3.03 -5.43 -19.66
C THR A 232 -2.63 -4.00 -20.02
N VAL A 233 -1.86 -3.34 -19.16
CA VAL A 233 -1.41 -1.96 -19.35
C VAL A 233 0.06 -1.93 -19.70
N GLN A 234 0.38 -1.32 -20.84
CA GLN A 234 1.74 -1.05 -21.30
C GLN A 234 2.28 0.23 -20.66
N LEU A 235 1.49 1.29 -20.62
CA LEU A 235 1.90 2.58 -20.07
C LEU A 235 0.71 3.28 -19.40
N LEU A 236 0.91 3.74 -18.17
CA LEU A 236 0.09 4.72 -17.48
C LEU A 236 0.96 5.96 -17.27
N LEU A 237 0.80 6.93 -18.17
CA LEU A 237 1.51 8.20 -18.13
C LEU A 237 0.66 9.24 -17.38
N SER A 238 1.19 9.76 -16.28
CA SER A 238 0.58 10.85 -15.51
C SER A 238 1.44 12.10 -15.65
N ILE A 239 0.88 13.20 -16.15
CA ILE A 239 1.61 14.45 -16.35
C ILE A 239 1.03 15.55 -15.47
N GLY A 240 1.86 16.03 -14.54
CA GLY A 240 1.51 17.07 -13.60
C GLY A 240 1.65 18.48 -14.17
N SER A 241 0.96 19.43 -13.52
CA SER A 241 1.07 20.86 -13.82
C SER A 241 2.12 21.61 -12.99
N GLY A 242 3.02 20.86 -12.35
CA GLY A 242 4.13 21.32 -11.51
C GLY A 242 3.79 21.59 -10.05
N HIS A 243 4.85 21.61 -9.24
CA HIS A 243 4.79 21.52 -7.78
C HIS A 243 4.20 22.80 -7.13
N PRO A 244 3.08 22.73 -6.39
CA PRO A 244 2.77 23.76 -5.40
C PRO A 244 3.73 23.60 -4.21
N GLN A 245 4.30 24.68 -3.68
CA GLN A 245 5.20 24.62 -2.52
C GLN A 245 4.52 23.98 -1.29
N VAL A 246 5.32 23.63 -0.27
CA VAL A 246 4.84 23.05 1.01
C VAL A 246 3.64 23.84 1.52
N ILE A 247 2.49 23.15 1.61
CA ILE A 247 1.26 23.72 2.14
C ILE A 247 1.39 23.78 3.66
N GLN A 248 1.41 24.99 4.22
CA GLN A 248 1.48 25.20 5.66
C GLN A 248 0.20 25.85 6.17
N PHE A 249 -0.26 25.41 7.35
CA PHE A 249 -1.32 26.15 8.04
C PHE A 249 -0.78 27.53 8.42
N PRO A 250 -1.49 28.62 8.07
CA PRO A 250 -1.14 29.94 8.57
C PRO A 250 -1.26 29.95 10.10
N GLU A 251 -0.34 30.63 10.79
CA GLU A 251 -0.44 30.78 12.25
C GLU A 251 -1.74 31.51 12.61
N PRO A 252 -2.47 31.07 13.65
CA PRO A 252 -3.73 31.70 14.02
C PRO A 252 -3.47 33.12 14.51
N SER A 253 -3.94 34.10 13.75
CA SER A 253 -4.01 35.49 14.19
C SER A 253 -5.01 35.60 15.35
N ARG A 254 -4.62 36.27 16.44
CA ARG A 254 -5.41 36.39 17.70
C ARG A 254 -6.76 37.13 17.56
N PHE A 255 -7.13 37.52 16.35
CA PHE A 255 -8.33 38.29 16.03
C PHE A 255 -8.91 37.77 14.72
N GLU A 256 -9.81 36.78 14.77
CA GLU A 256 -10.98 36.67 13.88
C GLU A 256 -11.79 35.39 14.18
N GLN A 257 -13.09 35.55 14.47
CA GLN A 257 -14.10 34.48 14.52
C GLN A 257 -14.79 34.29 13.15
N THR A 258 -14.14 34.72 12.05
CA THR A 258 -14.70 34.70 10.69
C THR A 258 -13.86 33.80 9.78
N PHE A 259 -14.45 33.24 8.71
CA PHE A 259 -13.72 32.52 7.65
C PHE A 259 -12.65 33.45 7.03
N SER A 260 -11.40 33.35 7.47
CA SER A 260 -10.33 34.26 7.04
C SER A 260 -9.97 34.06 5.56
N LYS A 261 -9.53 35.13 4.89
CA LYS A 261 -9.00 35.06 3.50
C LYS A 261 -7.85 34.06 3.38
N GLU A 262 -7.09 33.88 4.46
CA GLU A 262 -5.97 32.95 4.57
C GLU A 262 -6.44 31.49 4.56
N LEU A 263 -7.53 31.15 5.26
CA LEU A 263 -8.13 29.82 5.22
C LEU A 263 -8.70 29.50 3.82
N LEU A 264 -9.32 30.48 3.16
CA LEU A 264 -9.76 30.33 1.76
C LEU A 264 -8.56 30.14 0.80
N GLN A 265 -7.43 30.77 1.07
CA GLN A 265 -6.21 30.61 0.28
C GLN A 265 -5.56 29.24 0.52
N LEU A 266 -5.57 28.74 1.75
CA LEU A 266 -5.14 27.39 2.10
C LEU A 266 -6.02 26.32 1.44
N LEU A 267 -7.35 26.46 1.52
CA LEU A 267 -8.28 25.54 0.85
C LEU A 267 -8.05 25.52 -0.67
N LYS A 268 -7.79 26.68 -1.29
CA LYS A 268 -7.38 26.73 -2.70
C LYS A 268 -6.09 25.95 -2.93
N GLN A 269 -5.06 26.10 -2.09
CA GLN A 269 -3.80 25.37 -2.22
C GLN A 269 -3.99 23.85 -2.08
N ILE A 270 -4.81 23.39 -1.13
CA ILE A 270 -5.14 21.96 -0.94
C ILE A 270 -5.84 21.41 -2.20
N THR A 271 -6.77 22.15 -2.80
CA THR A 271 -7.43 21.72 -4.05
C THR A 271 -6.51 21.72 -5.28
N ILE A 272 -5.28 22.21 -5.14
CA ILE A 272 -4.28 22.22 -6.23
C ILE A 272 -3.26 21.08 -6.03
N ASP A 273 -3.26 20.42 -4.88
CA ASP A 273 -2.32 19.35 -4.59
C ASP A 273 -2.62 18.12 -5.46
N CYS A 274 -1.68 17.82 -6.35
CA CYS A 274 -1.69 16.63 -7.18
C CYS A 274 -0.69 15.57 -6.70
N GLU A 275 0.22 15.95 -5.81
CA GLU A 275 1.36 15.13 -5.42
C GLU A 275 0.96 14.11 -4.37
N HIS A 276 0.02 14.43 -3.47
CA HIS A 276 -0.47 13.44 -2.52
C HIS A 276 -0.98 12.15 -3.21
N ILE A 277 -1.74 12.28 -4.30
CA ILE A 277 -2.18 11.12 -5.09
C ILE A 277 -1.01 10.51 -5.89
N ALA A 278 -0.12 11.35 -6.43
CA ALA A 278 1.03 10.85 -7.17
C ALA A 278 1.98 10.01 -6.29
N ASP A 279 2.19 10.42 -5.03
CA ASP A 279 2.99 9.72 -4.01
C ASP A 279 2.33 8.41 -3.59
N GLN A 280 1.02 8.42 -3.33
CA GLN A 280 0.29 7.19 -3.07
C GLN A 280 0.44 6.18 -4.21
N LEU A 281 0.33 6.66 -5.46
CA LEU A 281 0.46 5.80 -6.64
C LEU A 281 1.92 5.38 -6.90
N SER A 282 2.91 6.22 -6.62
CA SER A 282 4.32 5.87 -6.77
C SER A 282 4.71 4.77 -5.78
N HIS A 283 4.24 4.83 -4.53
CA HIS A 283 4.38 3.76 -3.55
C HIS A 283 3.67 2.47 -4.00
N ARG A 284 2.44 2.60 -4.50
CA ARG A 284 1.64 1.44 -4.94
C ARG A 284 2.23 0.74 -6.16
N TYR A 285 2.82 1.49 -7.08
CA TYR A 285 3.36 0.99 -8.35
C TYR A 285 4.89 0.92 -8.37
N ILE A 286 5.54 0.94 -7.20
CA ILE A 286 7.01 0.95 -7.07
C ILE A 286 7.67 -0.27 -7.75
N ASN A 287 6.97 -1.40 -7.79
CA ASN A 287 7.44 -2.66 -8.40
C ASN A 287 7.16 -2.76 -9.90
N ILE A 288 6.49 -1.77 -10.49
CA ILE A 288 6.23 -1.65 -11.93
C ILE A 288 6.60 -0.26 -12.45
N PRO A 289 7.83 0.22 -12.19
CA PRO A 289 8.24 1.60 -12.49
C PRO A 289 8.25 1.90 -13.99
N GLU A 290 8.33 0.86 -14.82
CA GLU A 290 8.25 1.01 -16.27
C GLU A 290 6.81 1.29 -16.74
N THR A 291 5.79 0.89 -15.97
CA THR A 291 4.38 0.98 -16.38
C THR A 291 3.72 2.26 -15.88
N TYR A 292 3.91 2.65 -14.62
CA TYR A 292 3.43 3.94 -14.13
C TYR A 292 4.56 4.95 -14.17
N VAL A 293 4.41 5.98 -15.00
CA VAL A 293 5.40 7.08 -15.10
C VAL A 293 4.72 8.39 -14.77
N ARG A 294 5.26 9.10 -13.79
CA ARG A 294 4.81 10.43 -13.37
C ARG A 294 5.86 11.45 -13.81
N LEU A 295 5.46 12.40 -14.66
CA LEU A 295 6.30 13.54 -15.04
C LEU A 295 5.70 14.82 -14.45
N ASN A 296 6.48 15.54 -13.65
CA ASN A 296 6.00 16.75 -13.00
C ASN A 296 7.13 17.77 -12.81
N VAL A 297 6.91 19.01 -13.26
CA VAL A 297 7.96 20.05 -13.27
C VAL A 297 8.08 20.73 -11.91
N SER A 298 9.29 20.77 -11.36
CA SER A 298 9.60 21.54 -10.14
C SER A 298 9.94 22.99 -10.49
N TYR A 299 9.17 23.96 -9.99
CA TYR A 299 9.33 25.38 -10.28
C TYR A 299 10.06 26.18 -9.18
N GLY A 300 11.10 25.64 -8.54
CA GLY A 300 11.92 26.38 -7.57
C GLY A 300 11.15 27.11 -6.44
N THR A 301 11.79 28.11 -5.82
CA THR A 301 11.30 28.81 -4.61
C THR A 301 10.32 29.97 -4.84
N GLY A 302 9.76 30.15 -6.05
CA GLY A 302 8.75 31.17 -6.32
C GLY A 302 7.35 30.61 -6.54
N MET A 303 6.33 31.13 -5.85
CA MET A 303 4.93 30.78 -6.13
C MET A 303 4.52 31.28 -7.52
N LEU A 304 4.24 30.36 -8.46
CA LEU A 304 3.54 30.70 -9.69
C LEU A 304 2.03 30.70 -9.42
N GLN A 305 1.38 31.85 -9.59
CA GLN A 305 -0.07 31.93 -9.41
C GLN A 305 -0.79 31.29 -10.61
N LEU A 306 -1.82 30.49 -10.35
CA LEU A 306 -2.60 29.76 -11.38
C LEU A 306 -3.23 30.65 -12.47
N GLU A 307 -3.33 31.95 -12.20
CA GLU A 307 -4.14 32.93 -12.90
C GLU A 307 -3.30 34.02 -13.61
N GLU A 308 -1.97 34.01 -13.43
CA GLU A 308 -1.08 35.06 -13.95
C GLU A 308 -0.45 34.67 -15.30
N TRP A 309 -1.19 34.93 -16.40
CA TRP A 309 -0.72 34.66 -17.78
C TRP A 309 0.71 35.16 -18.10
N MET A 310 1.16 36.22 -17.43
CA MET A 310 2.52 36.78 -17.59
C MET A 310 3.64 35.79 -17.22
N GLU A 311 3.33 34.69 -16.53
CA GLU A 311 4.30 33.70 -16.08
C GLU A 311 4.49 32.51 -17.04
N VAL A 312 3.73 32.44 -18.14
CA VAL A 312 3.85 31.34 -19.14
C VAL A 312 5.28 31.19 -19.69
N PRO A 313 6.04 32.26 -20.02
CA PRO A 313 7.44 32.13 -20.40
C PRO A 313 8.31 31.47 -19.32
N LYS A 314 8.05 31.71 -18.02
CA LYS A 314 8.77 31.06 -16.92
C LYS A 314 8.47 29.56 -16.88
N VAL A 315 7.18 29.20 -17.03
CA VAL A 315 6.73 27.80 -17.11
C VAL A 315 7.44 27.07 -18.26
N LEU A 316 7.52 27.70 -19.43
CA LEU A 316 8.20 27.14 -20.61
C LEU A 316 9.70 26.92 -20.35
N THR A 317 10.41 27.91 -19.81
CA THR A 317 11.85 27.81 -19.52
C THR A 317 12.14 26.71 -18.51
N ASN A 318 11.39 26.66 -17.40
CA ASN A 318 11.57 25.63 -16.38
C ASN A 318 11.21 24.22 -16.88
N THR A 319 10.17 24.10 -17.72
CA THR A 319 9.81 22.80 -18.32
C THR A 319 10.90 22.31 -19.28
N ARG A 320 11.51 23.21 -20.06
CA ARG A 320 12.64 22.85 -20.93
C ARG A 320 13.87 22.43 -20.14
N ALA A 321 14.18 23.13 -19.05
CA ALA A 321 15.28 22.73 -18.15
C ALA A 321 15.01 21.35 -17.52
N TYR A 322 13.77 21.10 -17.05
CA TYR A 322 13.34 19.81 -16.53
C TYR A 322 13.52 18.67 -17.55
N LEU A 323 13.19 18.89 -18.82
CA LEU A 323 13.36 17.89 -19.88
C LEU A 323 14.84 17.68 -20.30
N GLN A 324 15.74 18.61 -19.95
CA GLN A 324 17.17 18.48 -20.18
C GLN A 324 17.89 17.71 -19.07
N ASP A 325 17.22 17.47 -17.93
CA ASP A 325 17.76 16.62 -16.88
C ASP A 325 18.01 15.20 -17.43
N PRO A 326 19.20 14.61 -17.24
CA PRO A 326 19.53 13.30 -17.79
C PRO A 326 18.58 12.18 -17.35
N GLU A 327 18.13 12.19 -16.10
CA GLU A 327 17.24 11.17 -15.55
C GLU A 327 15.85 11.28 -16.18
N ILE A 328 15.33 12.51 -16.26
CA ILE A 328 14.03 12.79 -16.90
C ILE A 328 14.08 12.46 -18.39
N SER A 329 15.14 12.84 -19.09
CA SER A 329 15.29 12.53 -20.51
C SER A 329 15.34 11.02 -20.76
N ALA A 330 15.97 10.23 -19.87
CA ALA A 330 15.97 8.77 -19.95
C ALA A 330 14.58 8.17 -19.69
N GLN A 331 13.81 8.72 -18.73
CA GLN A 331 12.41 8.34 -18.52
C GLN A 331 11.55 8.62 -19.76
N VAL A 332 11.72 9.77 -20.40
CA VAL A 332 11.05 10.12 -21.66
C VAL A 332 11.41 9.13 -22.77
N ASP A 333 12.67 8.72 -22.89
CA ASP A 333 13.08 7.71 -23.87
C ASP A 333 12.39 6.35 -23.62
N ASN A 334 12.21 5.95 -22.36
CA ASN A 334 11.48 4.73 -22.01
C ASN A 334 9.98 4.82 -22.36
N ILE A 335 9.36 5.98 -22.14
CA ILE A 335 7.99 6.26 -22.60
C ILE A 335 7.89 6.10 -24.12
N VAL A 336 8.81 6.73 -24.86
CA VAL A 336 8.83 6.67 -26.34
C VAL A 336 8.98 5.23 -26.83
N LYS A 337 9.86 4.43 -26.21
CA LYS A 337 9.98 2.99 -26.54
C LYS A 337 8.66 2.24 -26.35
N CYS A 338 7.93 2.51 -25.27
CA CYS A 338 6.62 1.92 -25.04
C CYS A 338 5.61 2.33 -26.12
N LEU A 339 5.60 3.61 -26.51
CA LEU A 339 4.65 4.12 -27.51
C LEU A 339 4.93 3.64 -28.94
N CYS A 340 6.20 3.52 -29.34
CA CYS A 340 6.61 3.16 -30.71
C CYS A 340 6.44 1.66 -31.06
N ARG A 341 5.77 0.87 -30.21
CA ARG A 341 5.35 -0.52 -30.47
C ARG A 341 6.47 -1.50 -30.88
N ARG A 342 7.73 -1.24 -30.53
CA ARG A 342 8.89 -2.04 -30.98
C ARG A 342 9.45 -3.03 -29.95
N GLU A 343 9.13 -2.86 -28.68
CA GLU A 343 9.51 -3.80 -27.63
C GLU A 343 8.30 -4.10 -26.75
N MET A 344 7.85 -5.35 -26.78
CA MET A 344 6.92 -5.84 -25.77
C MET A 344 7.68 -5.98 -24.46
N LYS A 345 7.14 -5.43 -23.38
CA LYS A 345 7.73 -5.60 -22.04
C LYS A 345 7.80 -7.08 -21.70
N ARG A 346 8.80 -7.44 -20.89
CA ARG A 346 8.94 -8.81 -20.37
C ARG A 346 7.74 -9.22 -19.49
N SER A 347 7.06 -8.25 -18.89
CA SER A 347 5.85 -8.43 -18.11
C SER A 347 4.89 -7.25 -18.27
N TYR A 348 3.60 -7.53 -18.20
CA TYR A 348 2.54 -6.52 -18.19
C TYR A 348 1.72 -6.67 -16.91
N ILE A 349 1.00 -5.62 -16.52
CA ILE A 349 0.06 -5.66 -15.40
C ILE A 349 -1.37 -5.61 -15.92
N SER A 350 -2.28 -6.43 -15.39
CA SER A 350 -3.71 -6.35 -15.74
C SER A 350 -4.35 -5.10 -15.13
N LEU A 351 -5.42 -4.60 -15.75
CA LEU A 351 -6.22 -3.49 -15.22
C LEU A 351 -6.85 -3.85 -13.87
N GLY A 352 -7.22 -5.11 -13.65
CA GLY A 352 -7.67 -5.57 -12.35
C GLY A 352 -6.60 -5.42 -11.28
N ALA A 353 -5.35 -5.77 -11.59
CA ALA A 353 -4.22 -5.59 -10.68
C ALA A 353 -3.87 -4.11 -10.48
N LEU A 354 -3.86 -3.32 -11.55
CA LEU A 354 -3.58 -1.89 -11.50
C LEU A 354 -4.65 -1.16 -10.65
N SER A 355 -5.94 -1.46 -10.85
CA SER A 355 -7.05 -0.93 -10.05
C SER A 355 -7.08 -1.47 -8.61
N GLY A 356 -6.32 -2.53 -8.30
CA GLY A 356 -6.27 -3.15 -6.97
C GLY A 356 -7.51 -3.97 -6.63
N LYS A 357 -8.31 -4.30 -7.65
CA LYS A 357 -9.46 -5.21 -7.56
C LYS A 357 -9.06 -6.68 -7.78
N LEU A 358 -7.90 -6.92 -8.41
CA LEU A 358 -7.25 -8.23 -8.52
C LEU A 358 -5.86 -8.18 -7.86
N PRO A 359 -5.35 -9.30 -7.32
CA PRO A 359 -3.95 -9.40 -6.93
C PRO A 359 -3.02 -9.22 -8.15
N LEU A 360 -1.87 -8.59 -7.94
CA LEU A 360 -0.79 -8.47 -8.95
C LEU A 360 -0.29 -9.83 -9.49
N GLU A 361 -0.64 -10.92 -8.82
CA GLU A 361 -0.23 -12.30 -9.11
C GLU A 361 -1.00 -12.98 -10.24
N THR A 362 -2.01 -12.33 -10.84
CA THR A 362 -2.84 -12.91 -11.91
C THR A 362 -2.14 -12.94 -13.29
N LEU A 363 -0.81 -13.11 -13.31
CA LEU A 363 -0.02 -13.40 -14.51
C LEU A 363 0.18 -14.91 -14.65
N SER A 364 -0.89 -15.65 -14.91
CA SER A 364 -0.78 -17.11 -15.14
C SER A 364 -0.91 -17.46 -16.62
N SER A 365 0.23 -17.71 -17.26
CA SER A 365 0.52 -19.03 -17.87
C SER A 365 1.88 -18.95 -18.57
N THR A 366 2.82 -19.82 -18.17
CA THR A 366 4.21 -19.99 -18.67
C THR A 366 5.35 -19.29 -17.93
N MET A 367 5.32 -19.17 -16.60
CA MET A 367 6.56 -19.07 -15.83
C MET A 367 6.57 -20.11 -14.71
N ARG A 368 7.53 -21.05 -14.81
CA ARG A 368 8.05 -21.81 -13.66
C ARG A 368 8.54 -20.79 -12.61
N PRO A 369 8.45 -21.10 -11.30
CA PRO A 369 8.84 -20.16 -10.26
C PRO A 369 10.31 -19.80 -10.42
N VAL A 370 10.59 -18.54 -10.76
CA VAL A 370 11.93 -17.98 -10.68
C VAL A 370 12.12 -17.49 -9.26
N SER A 371 12.95 -18.21 -8.53
CA SER A 371 13.53 -17.88 -7.23
C SER A 371 14.03 -16.43 -7.16
N ASN A 372 13.51 -15.63 -6.21
CA ASN A 372 14.23 -14.63 -5.37
C ASN A 372 13.30 -13.62 -4.65
N HIS A 373 12.22 -14.06 -4.00
CA HIS A 373 11.56 -13.25 -2.97
C HIS A 373 11.91 -13.84 -1.60
N SER A 374 12.83 -13.23 -0.86
CA SER A 374 13.06 -13.58 0.54
C SER A 374 12.00 -12.89 1.38
N THR A 375 11.22 -13.63 2.18
CA THR A 375 10.31 -13.03 3.17
C THR A 375 11.10 -12.10 4.10
N HIS A 376 10.68 -10.84 4.20
CA HIS A 376 11.29 -9.86 5.09
C HIS A 376 10.77 -10.07 6.52
N PHE A 377 11.68 -10.43 7.42
CA PHE A 377 11.39 -10.55 8.84
C PHE A 377 11.78 -9.27 9.56
N ILE A 378 10.88 -8.73 10.38
CA ILE A 378 11.08 -7.49 11.12
C ILE A 378 10.68 -7.73 12.58
N GLY A 379 11.54 -7.32 13.52
CA GLY A 379 11.37 -7.51 14.96
C GLY A 379 12.33 -8.54 15.59
N GLU A 380 12.76 -8.26 16.82
CA GLU A 380 13.68 -9.12 17.57
C GLU A 380 13.00 -10.43 18.00
N ARG A 381 13.59 -11.56 17.60
CA ARG A 381 13.14 -12.90 18.02
C ARG A 381 14.30 -13.84 18.23
N SER A 382 14.11 -14.84 19.08
CA SER A 382 15.06 -15.94 19.22
C SER A 382 14.99 -16.89 18.01
N ALA A 383 16.08 -17.61 17.77
CA ALA A 383 16.06 -18.75 16.86
C ALA A 383 15.20 -19.89 17.47
N PRO A 384 14.49 -20.68 16.66
CA PRO A 384 13.83 -21.88 17.17
C PRO A 384 14.86 -22.84 17.77
N SER A 385 14.50 -23.51 18.85
CA SER A 385 15.38 -24.46 19.53
C SER A 385 15.79 -25.60 18.60
N ALA A 386 17.09 -25.93 18.58
CA ALA A 386 17.61 -27.11 17.88
C ALA A 386 17.08 -28.43 18.49
N LEU A 387 16.57 -28.37 19.71
CA LEU A 387 15.98 -29.47 20.45
C LEU A 387 14.44 -29.53 20.29
N PHE A 388 13.85 -28.76 19.36
CA PHE A 388 12.41 -28.85 19.09
C PHE A 388 12.00 -30.26 18.66
N ILE A 389 11.08 -30.88 19.41
CA ILE A 389 10.58 -32.25 19.18
C ILE A 389 9.06 -32.27 19.23
N GLY A 390 8.45 -33.08 18.37
CA GLY A 390 7.01 -33.29 18.32
C GLY A 390 6.22 -32.08 17.84
N GLN A 391 4.96 -31.99 18.27
CA GLN A 391 4.08 -30.81 18.08
C GLN A 391 3.69 -30.46 16.62
N ASN A 392 4.02 -31.33 15.67
CA ASN A 392 3.68 -31.20 14.24
C ASN A 392 2.17 -30.99 13.99
N LYS A 393 1.31 -31.52 14.87
CA LYS A 393 -0.15 -31.32 14.79
C LYS A 393 -0.55 -29.84 14.82
N TYR A 394 0.12 -29.03 15.65
CA TYR A 394 -0.18 -27.61 15.78
C TYR A 394 0.35 -26.84 14.57
N ILE A 395 1.57 -27.14 14.11
CA ILE A 395 2.15 -26.53 12.91
C ILE A 395 1.28 -26.83 11.69
N LYS A 396 0.84 -28.08 11.53
CA LYS A 396 -0.06 -28.50 10.45
C LYS A 396 -1.38 -27.73 10.51
N ARG A 397 -2.00 -27.63 11.69
CA ARG A 397 -3.23 -26.84 11.88
C ARG A 397 -3.04 -25.36 11.52
N LEU A 398 -1.93 -24.74 11.94
CA LEU A 398 -1.63 -23.36 11.59
C LEU A 398 -1.47 -23.17 10.09
N LYS A 399 -0.82 -24.11 9.39
CA LYS A 399 -0.69 -24.09 7.93
C LYS A 399 -2.02 -24.27 7.21
N GLU A 400 -2.88 -25.16 7.70
CA GLU A 400 -4.22 -25.37 7.14
C GLU A 400 -5.15 -24.18 7.39
N TYR A 401 -5.01 -23.54 8.56
CA TYR A 401 -5.81 -22.37 8.92
C TYR A 401 -5.38 -21.14 8.12
N PHE A 402 -4.07 -20.83 8.15
CA PHE A 402 -3.49 -19.72 7.41
C PHE A 402 -3.27 -20.05 5.94
N THR A 403 -4.37 -20.28 5.23
CA THR A 403 -4.40 -20.49 3.79
C THR A 403 -4.85 -19.22 3.07
N LEU A 404 -4.22 -18.94 1.94
CA LEU A 404 -4.76 -17.95 1.01
C LEU A 404 -6.00 -18.56 0.34
N SER A 405 -7.04 -17.75 0.13
CA SER A 405 -8.22 -18.19 -0.62
C SER A 405 -7.80 -18.69 -2.02
N ALA A 406 -8.57 -19.60 -2.63
CA ALA A 406 -8.32 -20.13 -3.98
C ALA A 406 -8.19 -19.03 -5.06
N ASN A 407 -8.66 -17.81 -4.77
CA ASN A 407 -8.55 -16.61 -5.60
C ASN A 407 -7.38 -15.67 -5.20
N GLY A 408 -6.42 -16.13 -4.38
CA GLY A 408 -5.29 -15.33 -3.89
C GLY A 408 -5.64 -14.22 -2.90
N GLN A 409 -6.89 -14.16 -2.42
CA GLN A 409 -7.32 -13.17 -1.43
C GLN A 409 -6.79 -13.57 -0.04
N CYS A 410 -5.98 -12.70 0.58
CA CYS A 410 -5.63 -12.78 2.00
C CYS A 410 -6.73 -12.11 2.81
N LEU A 411 -7.78 -12.86 3.15
CA LEU A 411 -8.80 -12.41 4.10
C LEU A 411 -8.20 -12.47 5.50
N ARG A 412 -8.37 -11.39 6.28
CA ARG A 412 -7.84 -11.32 7.64
C ARG A 412 -8.22 -12.54 8.47
N GLN A 413 -7.21 -13.26 8.92
CA GLN A 413 -7.33 -14.41 9.81
C GLN A 413 -6.54 -14.16 11.08
N LEU A 414 -7.20 -14.27 12.22
CA LEU A 414 -6.58 -14.22 13.54
C LEU A 414 -6.61 -15.64 14.12
N PHE A 415 -5.50 -16.11 14.67
CA PHE A 415 -5.42 -17.40 15.33
C PHE A 415 -4.76 -17.27 16.70
N LEU A 416 -5.33 -17.91 17.72
CA LEU A 416 -4.79 -17.92 19.08
C LEU A 416 -4.23 -19.30 19.45
N LEU A 417 -2.95 -19.34 19.82
CA LEU A 417 -2.37 -20.44 20.59
C LEU A 417 -2.38 -20.08 22.07
N HIS A 418 -3.15 -20.82 22.87
CA HIS A 418 -3.18 -20.61 24.32
C HIS A 418 -2.75 -21.86 25.08
N GLY A 419 -2.36 -21.70 26.35
CA GLY A 419 -1.93 -22.82 27.19
C GLY A 419 -0.94 -22.38 28.27
N MET A 420 -0.52 -23.31 29.13
CA MET A 420 0.34 -22.98 30.28
C MET A 420 1.70 -22.38 29.88
N GLY A 421 2.34 -21.67 30.83
CA GLY A 421 3.73 -21.21 30.68
C GLY A 421 4.68 -22.38 30.45
N GLY A 422 5.72 -22.20 29.64
CA GLY A 422 6.72 -23.25 29.37
C GLY A 422 6.27 -24.41 28.48
N ILE A 423 5.02 -24.40 27.98
CA ILE A 423 4.46 -25.51 27.17
C ILE A 423 4.89 -25.50 25.70
N GLY A 424 5.65 -24.47 25.26
CA GLY A 424 6.24 -24.41 23.92
C GLY A 424 5.50 -23.58 22.87
N LYS A 425 4.50 -22.76 23.24
CA LYS A 425 3.75 -21.90 22.30
C LYS A 425 4.63 -21.03 21.40
N THR A 426 5.59 -20.32 21.99
CA THR A 426 6.57 -19.48 21.27
C THR A 426 7.41 -20.33 20.31
N GLN A 427 7.81 -21.54 20.72
CA GLN A 427 8.57 -22.46 19.87
C GLN A 427 7.73 -23.01 18.70
N ILE A 428 6.44 -23.30 18.91
CA ILE A 428 5.50 -23.65 17.83
C ILE A 428 5.42 -22.50 16.83
N ALA A 429 5.24 -21.26 17.29
CA ALA A 429 5.15 -20.09 16.43
C ALA A 429 6.45 -19.90 15.62
N LEU A 430 7.62 -19.94 16.27
CA LEU A 430 8.92 -19.85 15.59
C LEU A 430 9.13 -20.96 14.56
N ARG A 431 8.75 -22.20 14.88
CA ARG A 431 8.87 -23.32 13.94
C ARG A 431 7.94 -23.18 12.75
N PHE A 432 6.70 -22.76 12.98
CA PHE A 432 5.75 -22.42 11.93
C PHE A 432 6.31 -21.34 10.99
N LEU A 433 6.90 -20.27 11.54
CA LEU A 433 7.50 -19.20 10.74
C LEU A 433 8.67 -19.69 9.86
N VAL A 434 9.55 -20.55 10.38
CA VAL A 434 10.63 -21.16 9.56
C VAL A 434 10.05 -21.92 8.38
N GLU A 435 9.03 -22.74 8.59
CA GLU A 435 8.45 -23.54 7.51
C GLU A 435 7.66 -22.68 6.51
N VAL A 436 7.01 -21.61 6.95
CA VAL A 436 6.27 -20.72 6.04
C VAL A 436 7.19 -19.76 5.28
N SER A 437 8.30 -19.31 5.87
CA SER A 437 9.28 -18.50 5.13
C SER A 437 9.91 -19.22 3.94
N GLN A 438 9.96 -20.56 3.97
CA GLN A 438 10.43 -21.35 2.83
C GLN A 438 9.40 -21.43 1.70
N SER A 439 8.13 -21.14 1.99
CA SER A 439 7.01 -21.22 1.04
C SER A 439 6.71 -19.91 0.31
N ASN A 440 7.40 -18.81 0.64
CA ASN A 440 7.22 -17.48 0.05
C ASN A 440 5.77 -16.94 0.05
N ILE A 441 4.93 -17.41 0.99
CA ILE A 441 3.51 -17.00 1.11
C ILE A 441 3.38 -15.55 1.61
N TYR A 442 4.27 -15.13 2.53
CA TYR A 442 4.24 -13.79 3.10
C TYR A 442 5.44 -12.97 2.62
N SER A 443 5.18 -11.72 2.24
CA SER A 443 6.23 -10.75 1.92
C SER A 443 6.86 -10.18 3.20
N TYR A 444 6.06 -10.03 4.26
CA TYR A 444 6.51 -9.55 5.56
C TYR A 444 6.04 -10.46 6.69
N ILE A 445 6.95 -10.73 7.64
CA ILE A 445 6.64 -11.33 8.93
C ILE A 445 7.10 -10.37 10.03
N PHE A 446 6.15 -9.90 10.83
CA PHE A 446 6.39 -9.01 11.96
C PHE A 446 6.36 -9.79 13.27
N TRP A 447 7.40 -9.68 14.08
CA TRP A 447 7.44 -10.23 15.43
C TRP A 447 7.21 -9.10 16.44
N ILE A 448 6.20 -9.25 17.28
CA ILE A 448 5.79 -8.25 18.27
C ILE A 448 5.80 -8.91 19.64
N ASP A 449 6.64 -8.41 20.54
CA ASP A 449 6.63 -8.81 21.94
C ASP A 449 5.42 -8.20 22.65
N GLY A 450 4.47 -9.06 23.01
CA GLY A 450 3.21 -8.75 23.67
C GLY A 450 3.26 -8.77 25.20
N SER A 451 4.44 -8.95 25.80
CA SER A 451 4.62 -9.12 27.25
C SER A 451 4.11 -7.93 28.07
N SER A 452 4.20 -6.72 27.51
CA SER A 452 3.78 -5.46 28.14
C SER A 452 3.45 -4.39 27.10
N GLU A 453 2.79 -3.30 27.50
CA GLU A 453 2.54 -2.18 26.60
C GLU A 453 3.83 -1.54 26.06
N GLU A 454 4.88 -1.52 26.89
CA GLU A 454 6.19 -0.97 26.55
C GLU A 454 6.91 -1.82 25.50
N THR A 455 6.89 -3.15 25.64
CA THR A 455 7.52 -4.09 24.70
C THR A 455 6.82 -4.10 23.34
N ILE A 456 5.49 -3.97 23.34
CA ILE A 456 4.71 -3.76 22.11
C ILE A 456 5.16 -2.47 21.44
N MET A 457 5.22 -1.35 22.18
CA MET A 457 5.63 -0.05 21.63
C MET A 457 7.05 -0.09 21.04
N ASN A 458 8.00 -0.74 21.72
CA ASN A 458 9.36 -0.90 21.22
C ASN A 458 9.40 -1.74 19.94
N SER A 459 8.59 -2.80 19.86
CA SER A 459 8.44 -3.60 18.63
C SER A 459 7.90 -2.74 17.47
N PHE A 460 6.89 -1.89 17.72
CA PHE A 460 6.35 -0.97 16.72
C PHE A 460 7.36 0.09 16.27
N LYS A 461 8.21 0.60 17.17
CA LYS A 461 9.30 1.52 16.81
C LYS A 461 10.28 0.86 15.84
N SER A 462 10.75 -0.36 16.16
CA SER A 462 11.63 -1.13 15.27
C SER A 462 10.97 -1.39 13.91
N ILE A 463 9.68 -1.76 13.89
CA ILE A 463 8.93 -1.94 12.63
C ILE A 463 8.87 -0.63 11.82
N GLY A 464 8.66 0.51 12.48
CA GLY A 464 8.65 1.81 11.81
C GLY A 464 10.00 2.21 11.21
N GLU A 465 11.10 1.94 11.93
CA GLU A 465 12.45 2.28 11.49
C GLU A 465 12.92 1.45 10.28
N GLU A 466 12.55 0.17 10.22
CA GLU A 466 12.92 -0.73 9.12
C GLU A 466 11.92 -0.71 7.96
N GLY A 467 10.64 -0.47 8.25
CA GLY A 467 9.54 -0.54 7.28
C GLY A 467 9.15 0.79 6.62
N MET A 468 9.50 1.94 7.20
CA MET A 468 9.14 3.28 6.72
C MET A 468 10.37 4.12 6.35
N SER A 469 10.28 4.95 5.30
CA SER A 469 11.37 5.87 4.91
C SER A 469 11.68 6.86 6.02
N LYS A 470 12.97 7.03 6.35
CA LYS A 470 13.48 7.97 7.37
C LYS A 470 13.24 9.42 6.93
N ASN A 471 12.06 9.95 7.24
CA ASN A 471 11.86 11.40 7.29
C ASN A 471 12.09 11.87 8.72
N GLU A 472 13.18 12.62 8.89
CA GLU A 472 13.62 13.22 10.14
C GLU A 472 12.55 14.19 10.71
N LYS A 473 11.95 13.81 11.85
CA LYS A 473 11.64 14.67 12.99
C LYS A 473 11.05 13.83 14.14
N GLU A 474 11.43 14.21 15.36
CA GLU A 474 10.97 13.62 16.63
C GLU A 474 9.43 13.57 16.70
N ASN A 475 8.87 12.40 16.43
CA ASN A 475 7.46 12.10 16.65
C ASN A 475 7.29 11.47 18.03
N SER A 476 6.17 11.77 18.71
CA SER A 476 5.86 11.11 19.98
C SER A 476 5.62 9.60 19.77
N ASP A 477 5.89 8.77 20.78
CA ASP A 477 5.70 7.30 20.71
C ASP A 477 4.31 6.88 20.20
N LYS A 478 3.27 7.66 20.52
CA LYS A 478 1.89 7.42 20.06
C LYS A 478 1.72 7.68 18.56
N ASP A 479 2.46 8.63 17.99
CA ASP A 479 2.36 8.97 16.56
C ASP A 479 3.09 7.92 15.71
N ILE A 480 4.22 7.40 16.20
CA ILE A 480 4.94 6.27 15.55
C ILE A 480 4.01 5.06 15.45
N MET A 481 3.38 4.67 16.56
CA MET A 481 2.49 3.51 16.58
C MET A 481 1.29 3.68 15.64
N LYS A 482 0.64 4.86 15.63
CA LYS A 482 -0.46 5.14 14.68
C LYS A 482 0.00 5.06 13.22
N ASN A 483 1.18 5.58 12.92
CA ASN A 483 1.74 5.57 11.57
C ASN A 483 2.05 4.14 11.11
N VAL A 484 2.61 3.30 11.98
CA VAL A 484 2.88 1.90 11.66
C VAL A 484 1.58 1.10 11.50
N LEU A 485 0.59 1.30 12.38
CA LEU A 485 -0.72 0.64 12.22
C LEU A 485 -1.42 1.07 10.91
N LEU A 486 -1.34 2.35 10.54
CA LEU A 486 -1.87 2.85 9.28
C LEU A 486 -1.08 2.26 8.09
N TRP A 487 0.24 2.18 8.18
CA TRP A 487 1.05 1.56 7.15
C TRP A 487 0.69 0.08 6.96
N LEU A 488 0.62 -0.71 8.05
CA LEU A 488 0.19 -2.10 8.03
C LEU A 488 -1.24 -2.27 7.45
N SER A 489 -2.14 -1.30 7.72
CA SER A 489 -3.49 -1.29 7.14
C SER A 489 -3.53 -1.09 5.64
N CYS A 490 -2.52 -0.40 5.09
CA CYS A 490 -2.40 -0.04 3.68
C CYS A 490 -1.55 -1.03 2.87
N LEU A 491 -0.91 -2.01 3.51
CA LEU A 491 -0.12 -3.04 2.84
C LEU A 491 -1.01 -3.90 1.94
N SER A 492 -0.68 -3.95 0.66
CA SER A 492 -1.38 -4.72 -0.37
C SER A 492 -0.79 -6.11 -0.63
N TYR A 493 0.24 -6.51 0.13
CA TYR A 493 0.88 -7.83 0.05
C TYR A 493 0.50 -8.69 1.26
N PRO A 494 0.42 -10.02 1.15
CA PRO A 494 0.20 -10.88 2.31
C PRO A 494 1.32 -10.71 3.34
N TRP A 495 0.94 -10.41 4.57
CA TRP A 495 1.85 -10.30 5.70
C TRP A 495 1.31 -11.05 6.91
N LEU A 496 2.19 -11.45 7.82
CA LEU A 496 1.83 -12.12 9.07
C LEU A 496 2.44 -11.34 10.24
N ALA A 497 1.62 -11.03 11.25
CA ALA A 497 2.14 -10.53 12.52
C ALA A 497 2.00 -11.61 13.60
N VAL A 498 3.06 -11.82 14.39
CA VAL A 498 3.04 -12.68 15.56
C VAL A 498 3.12 -11.82 16.81
N PHE A 499 2.07 -11.84 17.62
CA PHE A 499 2.06 -11.26 18.95
C PHE A 499 2.42 -12.37 19.94
N ASP A 500 3.68 -12.41 20.36
CA ASP A 500 4.18 -13.41 21.30
C ASP A 500 3.99 -12.96 22.75
N ASN A 501 3.66 -13.88 23.65
CA ASN A 501 3.50 -13.62 25.08
C ASN A 501 2.45 -12.53 25.43
N ALA A 502 1.36 -12.45 24.66
CA ALA A 502 0.30 -11.48 24.85
C ALA A 502 -0.62 -11.85 26.02
N ASP A 503 -0.13 -11.68 27.24
CA ASP A 503 -0.83 -12.01 28.50
C ASP A 503 -1.53 -10.81 29.16
N GLY A 504 -1.46 -9.63 28.53
CA GLY A 504 -2.08 -8.41 29.05
C GLY A 504 -3.61 -8.43 29.04
N PRO A 505 -4.29 -7.43 29.63
CA PRO A 505 -5.74 -7.34 29.59
C PRO A 505 -6.26 -7.09 28.16
N LEU A 506 -7.40 -7.70 27.79
CA LEU A 506 -8.00 -7.68 26.44
C LEU A 506 -8.06 -6.29 25.76
N PRO A 507 -8.51 -5.20 26.42
CA PRO A 507 -8.61 -3.88 25.80
C PRO A 507 -7.25 -3.31 25.34
N THR A 508 -6.16 -3.83 25.91
CA THR A 508 -4.82 -3.35 25.65
C THR A 508 -4.25 -3.92 24.35
N LEU A 509 -4.61 -5.13 23.94
CA LEU A 509 -4.09 -5.71 22.69
C LEU A 509 -4.87 -5.28 21.46
N GLU A 510 -6.20 -5.09 21.59
CA GLU A 510 -7.07 -4.69 20.48
C GLU A 510 -6.65 -3.36 19.84
N LYS A 511 -6.17 -2.39 20.63
CA LYS A 511 -5.64 -1.11 20.13
C LYS A 511 -4.41 -1.23 19.24
N TYR A 512 -3.69 -2.37 19.29
CA TYR A 512 -2.49 -2.64 18.49
C TYR A 512 -2.75 -3.55 17.28
N ILE A 513 -3.99 -3.99 17.08
CA ILE A 513 -4.35 -4.76 15.89
C ILE A 513 -4.60 -3.78 14.73
N PRO A 514 -3.84 -3.89 13.61
CA PRO A 514 -4.06 -3.01 12.46
C PRO A 514 -5.48 -3.15 11.91
N LYS A 515 -6.12 -2.02 11.64
CA LYS A 515 -7.42 -2.00 10.97
C LYS A 515 -7.23 -2.41 9.51
N GLY A 516 -8.03 -3.31 8.96
CA GLY A 516 -7.90 -3.69 7.55
C GLY A 516 -8.25 -5.14 7.29
N ASN A 517 -8.41 -5.48 6.01
CA ASN A 517 -8.85 -6.82 5.59
C ASN A 517 -7.71 -7.72 5.13
N TYR A 518 -6.47 -7.20 5.03
CA TYR A 518 -5.31 -7.89 4.48
C TYR A 518 -4.28 -8.20 5.56
N GLY A 519 -3.75 -9.43 5.53
CA GLY A 519 -2.72 -10.02 6.39
C GLY A 519 -3.28 -10.96 7.47
N HIS A 520 -2.42 -11.73 8.11
CA HIS A 520 -2.77 -12.69 9.15
C HIS A 520 -2.16 -12.27 10.49
N ILE A 521 -2.76 -12.72 11.60
CA ILE A 521 -2.23 -12.52 12.95
C ILE A 521 -2.22 -13.86 13.69
N LEU A 522 -1.07 -14.20 14.26
CA LEU A 522 -0.91 -15.28 15.22
C LEU A 522 -0.66 -14.67 16.61
N ILE A 523 -1.38 -15.15 17.61
CA ILE A 523 -1.24 -14.71 19.00
C ILE A 523 -0.81 -15.90 19.86
N THR A 524 0.20 -15.73 20.71
CA THR A 524 0.52 -16.69 21.78
C THR A 524 0.18 -16.05 23.13
N SER A 525 -0.52 -16.79 24.00
CA SER A 525 -0.94 -16.29 25.32
C SER A 525 -1.15 -17.41 26.33
N ARG A 526 -1.10 -17.14 27.63
CA ARG A 526 -1.57 -18.04 28.69
C ARG A 526 -3.09 -17.96 28.86
N LEU A 527 -3.71 -16.86 28.43
CA LEU A 527 -5.11 -16.57 28.69
C LEU A 527 -6.01 -17.13 27.58
N GLN A 528 -6.85 -18.12 27.90
CA GLN A 528 -7.90 -18.59 26.98
C GLN A 528 -8.89 -17.48 26.60
N ALA A 529 -9.11 -16.51 27.50
CA ALA A 529 -9.96 -15.35 27.27
C ALA A 529 -9.53 -14.48 26.06
N MET A 530 -8.28 -14.59 25.61
CA MET A 530 -7.83 -13.98 24.34
C MET A 530 -8.62 -14.47 23.12
N GLY A 531 -9.38 -15.56 23.26
CA GLY A 531 -10.31 -16.06 22.26
C GLY A 531 -11.32 -15.01 21.79
N HIS A 532 -11.66 -14.01 22.63
CA HIS A 532 -12.55 -12.89 22.27
C HIS A 532 -12.05 -12.01 21.12
N LEU A 533 -10.73 -11.91 20.91
CA LEU A 533 -10.14 -11.20 19.76
C LEU A 533 -10.18 -12.04 18.48
N THR A 534 -10.54 -13.31 18.61
CA THR A 534 -10.71 -14.27 17.52
C THR A 534 -12.16 -14.76 17.50
N SER A 535 -12.49 -15.76 16.68
CA SER A 535 -13.83 -16.34 16.63
C SER A 535 -14.10 -17.42 17.71
N PHE A 536 -13.21 -17.59 18.71
CA PHE A 536 -13.07 -18.78 19.58
C PHE A 536 -12.83 -20.10 18.84
N SER A 537 -13.52 -20.34 17.71
CA SER A 537 -13.23 -21.43 16.78
C SER A 537 -11.84 -21.33 16.15
N SER A 538 -11.28 -20.11 16.12
CA SER A 538 -9.91 -19.81 15.66
C SER A 538 -8.90 -19.77 16.81
N SER A 539 -9.05 -20.66 17.79
CA SER A 539 -8.07 -20.86 18.85
C SER A 539 -7.69 -22.34 19.00
N GLN A 540 -6.56 -22.59 19.65
CA GLN A 540 -6.11 -23.93 19.99
C GLN A 540 -5.35 -23.91 21.30
N GLU A 541 -5.79 -24.77 22.22
CA GLU A 541 -5.04 -25.07 23.43
C GLU A 541 -3.82 -25.95 23.08
N VAL A 542 -2.65 -25.53 23.56
CA VAL A 542 -1.41 -26.30 23.53
C VAL A 542 -1.29 -27.04 24.84
N ILE A 543 -1.47 -28.35 24.76
CA ILE A 543 -1.31 -29.28 25.88
C ILE A 543 0.13 -29.78 26.00
N VAL A 544 0.42 -30.45 27.12
CA VAL A 544 1.72 -31.04 27.43
C VAL A 544 2.16 -32.08 26.40
N MET A 545 3.46 -32.38 26.37
CA MET A 545 4.02 -33.30 25.38
C MET A 545 3.53 -34.73 25.60
N SER A 546 3.55 -35.54 24.53
CA SER A 546 3.38 -36.98 24.68
C SER A 546 4.54 -37.57 25.47
N ASN A 547 4.35 -38.72 26.10
CA ASN A 547 5.42 -39.37 26.85
C ASN A 547 6.65 -39.66 25.97
N GLU A 548 6.41 -40.16 24.75
CA GLU A 548 7.45 -40.44 23.75
C GLU A 548 8.24 -39.18 23.36
N ASP A 549 7.55 -38.07 23.02
CA ASP A 549 8.22 -36.82 22.66
C ASP A 549 8.99 -36.22 23.85
N ALA A 550 8.44 -36.36 25.07
CA ALA A 550 9.04 -35.86 26.30
C ALA A 550 10.35 -36.61 26.64
N ILE A 551 10.34 -37.94 26.55
CA ILE A 551 11.54 -38.78 26.74
C ILE A 551 12.57 -38.43 25.67
N SER A 552 12.15 -38.32 24.41
CA SER A 552 13.05 -37.95 23.31
C SER A 552 13.71 -36.59 23.54
N LEU A 553 12.96 -35.60 24.05
CA LEU A 553 13.48 -34.28 24.39
C LEU A 553 14.52 -34.36 25.51
N LEU A 554 14.22 -35.10 26.58
CA LEU A 554 15.13 -35.28 27.71
C LEU A 554 16.45 -35.89 27.26
N LEU A 555 16.40 -37.00 26.53
CA LEU A 555 17.58 -37.73 26.06
C LEU A 555 18.42 -36.87 25.11
N LYS A 556 17.76 -36.13 24.22
CA LYS A 556 18.44 -35.22 23.28
C LYS A 556 19.10 -34.04 24.02
N ALA A 557 18.41 -33.44 24.99
CA ALA A 557 18.96 -32.36 25.83
C ALA A 557 20.11 -32.84 26.73
N ALA A 558 20.03 -34.08 27.24
CA ALA A 558 21.08 -34.73 28.00
C ALA A 558 22.27 -35.22 27.13
N ASN A 559 22.16 -35.13 25.80
CA ASN A 559 23.12 -35.64 24.82
C ASN A 559 23.41 -37.15 24.96
N ILE A 560 22.36 -37.94 25.20
CA ILE A 560 22.41 -39.41 25.30
C ILE A 560 21.93 -40.00 23.97
N GLN A 561 22.82 -40.66 23.22
CA GLN A 561 22.50 -41.21 21.89
C GLN A 561 22.00 -42.66 21.92
N ASP A 562 22.57 -43.49 22.81
CA ASP A 562 22.22 -44.91 22.96
C ASP A 562 21.80 -45.20 24.41
N PRO A 563 20.56 -44.84 24.80
CA PRO A 563 20.09 -45.05 26.17
C PRO A 563 19.92 -46.55 26.47
N LEU A 564 20.38 -46.98 27.65
CA LEU A 564 20.09 -48.32 28.15
C LEU A 564 18.62 -48.42 28.59
N ASP A 565 18.09 -49.65 28.70
CA ASP A 565 16.72 -49.88 29.18
C ASP A 565 16.43 -49.20 30.53
N ASP A 566 17.41 -49.16 31.42
CA ASP A 566 17.27 -48.50 32.72
C ASP A 566 17.29 -46.96 32.59
N ASP A 567 18.02 -46.39 31.64
CA ASP A 567 17.97 -44.95 31.35
C ASP A 567 16.60 -44.56 30.78
N CYS A 568 16.01 -45.40 29.92
CA CYS A 568 14.65 -45.20 29.41
C CYS A 568 13.60 -45.23 30.53
N LYS A 569 13.72 -46.15 31.50
CA LYS A 569 12.81 -46.19 32.66
C LYS A 569 12.95 -44.95 33.55
N ALA A 570 14.19 -44.54 33.86
CA ALA A 570 14.43 -43.33 34.65
C ALA A 570 14.01 -42.05 33.92
N ALA A 571 14.21 -41.99 32.60
CA ALA A 571 13.73 -40.90 31.76
C ALA A 571 12.21 -40.80 31.83
N THR A 572 11.50 -41.93 31.71
CA THR A 572 10.04 -42.00 31.83
C THR A 572 9.57 -41.45 33.18
N GLU A 573 10.15 -41.93 34.29
CA GLU A 573 9.78 -41.45 35.62
C GLU A 573 10.07 -39.95 35.79
N LEU A 574 11.20 -39.48 35.27
CA LEU A 574 11.58 -38.07 35.36
C LEU A 574 10.62 -37.18 34.57
N VAL A 575 10.27 -37.53 33.33
CA VAL A 575 9.35 -36.71 32.53
C VAL A 575 7.93 -36.69 33.10
N ASP A 576 7.46 -37.81 33.68
CA ASP A 576 6.18 -37.88 34.39
C ASP A 576 6.16 -36.90 35.57
N ARG A 577 7.25 -36.87 36.36
CA ARG A 577 7.37 -35.96 37.52
C ARG A 577 7.46 -34.49 37.12
N LEU A 578 8.09 -34.20 35.98
CA LEU A 578 8.17 -32.88 35.36
C LEU A 578 6.88 -32.49 34.61
N GLY A 579 5.86 -33.34 34.63
CA GLY A 579 4.54 -33.06 34.06
C GLY A 579 4.53 -32.96 32.54
N HIS A 580 5.50 -33.61 31.86
CA HIS A 580 5.67 -33.55 30.40
C HIS A 580 5.78 -32.12 29.84
N LEU A 581 6.26 -31.16 30.64
CA LEU A 581 6.44 -29.77 30.23
C LEU A 581 7.79 -29.61 29.50
N PRO A 582 7.80 -29.19 28.21
CA PRO A 582 9.03 -29.11 27.42
C PRO A 582 10.12 -28.28 28.09
N LEU A 583 9.76 -27.11 28.64
CA LEU A 583 10.74 -26.23 29.29
C LEU A 583 11.39 -26.91 30.51
N ALA A 584 10.60 -27.57 31.37
CA ALA A 584 11.12 -28.24 32.56
C ALA A 584 12.05 -29.42 32.18
N ILE A 585 11.71 -30.14 31.12
CA ILE A 585 12.49 -31.25 30.59
C ILE A 585 13.81 -30.77 29.98
N ASP A 586 13.78 -29.69 29.20
CA ASP A 586 14.97 -29.11 28.56
C ASP A 586 15.96 -28.61 29.62
N ILE A 587 15.46 -27.96 30.68
CA ILE A 587 16.26 -27.56 31.84
C ILE A 587 16.90 -28.78 32.53
N ALA A 588 16.10 -29.83 32.79
CA ALA A 588 16.60 -31.05 33.43
C ALA A 588 17.67 -31.75 32.58
N GLY A 589 17.43 -31.91 31.27
CA GLY A 589 18.38 -32.50 30.34
C GLY A 589 19.66 -31.68 30.23
N SER A 590 19.55 -30.35 30.14
CA SER A 590 20.70 -29.44 30.12
C SER A 590 21.53 -29.55 31.41
N TYR A 591 20.89 -29.68 32.57
CA TYR A 591 21.58 -29.91 33.84
C TYR A 591 22.33 -31.25 33.84
N ILE A 592 21.67 -32.33 33.42
CA ILE A 592 22.25 -33.67 33.30
C ILE A 592 23.50 -33.63 32.42
N GLN A 593 23.40 -32.99 31.26
CA GLN A 593 24.53 -32.79 30.35
C GLN A 593 25.66 -31.99 31.01
N MET A 594 25.35 -30.83 31.60
CA MET A 594 26.34 -29.90 32.15
C MET A 594 27.07 -30.47 33.37
N THR A 595 26.39 -31.29 34.17
CA THR A 595 26.97 -31.91 35.37
C THR A 595 27.50 -33.31 35.13
N SER A 596 27.27 -33.88 33.94
CA SER A 596 27.60 -35.27 33.60
C SER A 596 27.07 -36.29 34.61
N CYS A 597 25.95 -35.98 35.27
CA CYS A 597 25.28 -36.93 36.16
C CYS A 597 24.38 -37.86 35.35
N SER A 598 23.99 -39.01 35.92
CA SER A 598 23.00 -39.88 35.28
C SER A 598 21.57 -39.37 35.50
N ILE A 599 20.65 -39.79 34.64
CA ILE A 599 19.21 -39.45 34.79
C ILE A 599 18.70 -39.87 36.18
N HIS A 600 19.14 -41.03 36.67
CA HIS A 600 18.83 -41.53 38.02
C HIS A 600 19.35 -40.61 39.14
N GLN A 601 20.56 -40.09 39.00
CA GLN A 601 21.14 -39.17 40.00
C GLN A 601 20.38 -37.85 40.03
N TYR A 602 20.04 -37.29 38.86
CA TYR A 602 19.21 -36.09 38.78
C TYR A 602 17.82 -36.32 39.37
N LEU A 603 17.18 -37.45 39.04
CA LEU A 603 15.88 -37.82 39.57
C LEU A 603 15.87 -37.85 41.10
N LYS A 604 16.92 -38.40 41.72
CA LYS A 604 17.08 -38.40 43.19
C LYS A 604 17.23 -36.98 43.75
N LEU A 605 18.08 -36.15 43.15
CA LEU A 605 18.26 -34.75 43.54
C LEU A 605 16.96 -33.95 43.42
N TYR A 606 16.20 -34.19 42.36
CA TYR A 606 14.90 -33.57 42.14
C TYR A 606 13.88 -33.97 43.20
N GLN A 607 13.84 -35.24 43.61
CA GLN A 607 12.97 -35.71 44.68
C GLN A 607 13.33 -35.09 46.03
N GLU A 608 14.62 -34.99 46.35
CA GLU A 608 15.12 -34.40 47.60
C GLU A 608 14.80 -32.89 47.69
N SER A 609 14.99 -32.15 46.59
CA SER A 609 14.71 -30.70 46.52
C SER A 609 13.19 -30.40 46.52
N ARG A 610 12.39 -31.18 45.78
CA ARG A 610 10.92 -31.03 45.74
C ARG A 610 10.27 -31.26 47.11
N ALA A 611 10.81 -32.16 47.93
CA ALA A 611 10.35 -32.37 49.31
C ALA A 611 10.61 -31.15 50.22
N GLY A 612 11.63 -30.33 49.91
CA GLY A 612 11.90 -29.06 50.60
C GLY A 612 10.95 -27.93 50.19
N LEU A 613 10.63 -27.82 48.90
CA LEU A 613 9.75 -26.77 48.35
C LEU A 613 8.29 -26.91 48.77
N LEU A 614 7.78 -28.13 48.94
CA LEU A 614 6.41 -28.41 49.39
C LEU A 614 6.12 -28.01 50.85
N ARG A 615 7.12 -27.47 51.60
CA ARG A 615 6.91 -26.93 52.96
C ARG A 615 6.38 -25.49 52.99
N ASN A 616 6.44 -24.76 51.88
CA ASN A 616 5.90 -23.42 51.74
C ASN A 616 4.68 -23.45 50.81
N GLU A 617 3.46 -23.47 51.36
CA GLU A 617 2.21 -23.75 50.64
C GLU A 617 1.65 -22.61 49.77
N SER A 618 2.40 -21.54 49.47
CA SER A 618 1.82 -20.34 48.85
C SER A 618 1.67 -20.36 47.32
N ASP A 619 2.36 -21.23 46.59
CA ASP A 619 2.38 -21.21 45.12
C ASP A 619 1.81 -22.50 44.49
N LYS A 620 0.50 -22.73 44.68
CA LYS A 620 -0.25 -23.74 43.93
C LYS A 620 -0.82 -23.12 42.66
N ASP A 621 -0.06 -23.15 41.56
CA ASP A 621 -0.65 -23.04 40.22
C ASP A 621 -1.57 -24.24 39.97
N PHE A 622 -2.67 -24.02 39.24
CA PHE A 622 -3.89 -24.85 39.12
C PHE A 622 -3.71 -26.33 38.69
N TYR A 623 -2.49 -26.82 38.47
CA TYR A 623 -2.16 -28.22 38.18
C TYR A 623 -0.94 -28.80 38.92
N GLY A 624 -0.30 -28.11 39.88
CA GLY A 624 0.65 -28.76 40.80
C GLY A 624 1.95 -29.35 40.21
N HIS A 625 2.34 -28.99 38.99
CA HIS A 625 3.58 -29.42 38.34
C HIS A 625 4.47 -28.20 38.04
N THR A 626 5.55 -28.00 38.81
CA THR A 626 6.31 -26.74 38.78
C THR A 626 7.61 -26.86 37.99
N VAL A 627 7.79 -25.95 37.02
CA VAL A 627 9.08 -25.60 36.41
C VAL A 627 10.09 -25.15 37.48
N TYR A 628 9.58 -24.56 38.58
CA TYR A 628 10.37 -24.09 39.73
C TYR A 628 11.30 -25.15 40.32
N GLY A 629 10.85 -26.41 40.47
CA GLY A 629 11.70 -27.46 41.05
C GLY A 629 12.93 -27.81 40.20
N ALA A 630 12.83 -27.71 38.87
CA ALA A 630 13.96 -27.91 37.96
C ALA A 630 14.88 -26.67 37.90
N TRP A 631 14.29 -25.48 38.04
CA TRP A 631 15.01 -24.20 38.07
C TRP A 631 15.86 -24.03 39.33
N ASP A 632 15.33 -24.33 40.51
CA ASP A 632 16.04 -24.14 41.79
C ASP A 632 17.29 -25.01 41.89
N LEU A 633 17.23 -26.27 41.43
CA LEU A 633 18.42 -27.14 41.38
C LEU A 633 19.52 -26.59 40.47
N THR A 634 19.11 -25.97 39.35
CA THR A 634 20.04 -25.36 38.39
C THR A 634 20.64 -24.09 38.99
N PHE A 635 19.82 -23.27 39.64
CA PHE A 635 20.22 -22.03 40.29
C PHE A 635 21.16 -22.27 41.48
N ASP A 636 20.84 -23.23 42.36
CA ASP A 636 21.68 -23.62 43.49
C ASP A 636 23.05 -24.12 43.04
N LYS A 637 23.10 -24.86 41.92
CA LYS A 637 24.36 -25.35 41.34
C LYS A 637 25.18 -24.23 40.70
N ILE A 638 24.55 -23.30 39.99
CA ILE A 638 25.22 -22.09 39.47
C ILE A 638 25.78 -21.28 40.64
N GLN A 639 25.03 -21.13 41.73
CA GLN A 639 25.47 -20.42 42.92
C GLN A 639 26.62 -21.14 43.64
N SER A 640 26.61 -22.48 43.71
CA SER A 640 27.70 -23.26 44.31
C SER A 640 28.97 -23.21 43.46
N GLN A 641 28.86 -23.32 42.13
CA GLN A 641 30.00 -23.20 41.21
C GLN A 641 30.58 -21.78 41.19
N ALA A 642 29.74 -20.74 41.29
CA ALA A 642 30.20 -19.36 41.42
C ALA A 642 30.93 -19.11 42.76
N LYS A 643 30.53 -19.80 43.84
CA LYS A 643 31.23 -19.78 45.14
C LYS A 643 32.56 -20.54 45.06
N GLU A 644 32.59 -21.73 44.47
CA GLU A 644 33.81 -22.53 44.26
C GLU A 644 34.82 -21.78 43.36
N GLY A 645 34.36 -21.15 42.28
CA GLY A 645 35.18 -20.32 41.39
C GLY A 645 35.75 -19.09 42.10
N LYS A 646 34.99 -18.45 43.00
CA LYS A 646 35.50 -17.36 43.86
C LYS A 646 36.53 -17.84 44.89
N VAL A 647 36.40 -19.07 45.40
CA VAL A 647 37.37 -19.67 46.32
C VAL A 647 38.64 -20.08 45.59
N ALA A 648 38.54 -20.66 44.40
CA ALA A 648 39.69 -20.99 43.54
C ALA A 648 40.43 -19.72 43.08
N ALA A 649 39.71 -18.65 42.74
CA ALA A 649 40.31 -17.35 42.41
C ALA A 649 41.00 -16.67 43.61
N LYS A 650 40.54 -16.94 44.84
CA LYS A 650 41.19 -16.48 46.08
C LYS A 650 42.38 -17.32 46.50
N ALA A 651 42.45 -18.59 46.09
CA ALA A 651 43.60 -19.47 46.34
C ALA A 651 44.72 -19.30 45.28
N ALA A 652 44.40 -18.63 44.16
CA ALA A 652 45.33 -18.30 43.08
C ALA A 652 45.94 -16.88 43.19
N VAL A 653 45.64 -16.16 44.27
CA VAL A 653 46.26 -14.90 44.71
C VAL A 653 46.99 -15.18 46.01
#